data_AF-U6GDI6-F1
#
_entry.id   AF-U6GDI6-F1
#
_cell.length_a   1.000
_cell.length_b   1.000
_cell.length_c   1.000
_cell.angle_alpha   90.00
_cell.angle_beta   90.00
_cell.angle_gamma   90.00
#
_symmetry.space_group_name_H-M   'P 1'
#
loop_
_entity.id
_entity.type
_entity.pdbx_description
1 polymer ?
#
loop_
_entity_poly.entity_id
_entity_poly.type
_entity_poly.pdbx_seq_one_letter_code
_entity_poly.pdbx_strand_id
1 'polypeptide(L)'
;MGILRCACCLAVGSVPTAAYVEGATSSSLLGALFRPLDALNLQSALGPSPSLLRGDRPPAVAEPRPFLPMQGDMSLLDSANTLELLTSLRQPRQPLTEYLQWRTTGFSSRKFTIVSALFGDEAADQRLKDAFGPPGTTHVEQKEEVSMRDAKRRPHTSDPRLLSVNEALGLHGFPPLPYLPPFLKSGANAVNGTDPIEQLLERINSGHGLPETVINEYSSAEYNSIRPSWHLPSTTNPSPNKGLANSPWPIPHRNSSAQGSTTLPGPDGTRRLSHNFLNRAMVTSNPITLFYTADEKYLWGSSWTTIFKVARTKTSLAVVDFVRKRVETIMEDKFHGAYALLTQENVFVVSTGKRLEAYYDLPNSNGDRIMMHPETFTLQAGLQNLQAEAPRPQEVFRALCMTHDGHIAWVTDVGRLGILSRDVRNGGFRKALASLMLGAAKREGSPAKTDKTLTPDGVSGPPNGSFSAPEDIEVSNNIACDDQGGIYVVSSKYMHKAEWDGEKLTVIWEEPYDLEPGLGGTAPVRLGEGSGSTPTLMGTASRRYVVITDSAKLMNLVVMDARTGKVEARHPITFGDPTAKETTSEQSVLVHGWRMAVVNNQPTEETRVSTNFLHYLGSPTTFLAGLSSSGSALSRLNDTVAAAFPVIVGDAPKGVEQFEYDPDTKKIRSVWVNKDVSIPNGIPSMSAKSQLMYGVGKRCPLGGEAAPLRGMWTLEALDWWTGVSKFHYNIGVGPMSNSVYAATQIGPNEIITGTAGGIVRIREAL
;
A
#
# COMPACT_ATOMS: atom_id res chain seq x y z
N MET A 1 -72.52 27.85 -14.81
CA MET A 1 -71.54 27.98 -15.92
C MET A 1 -70.16 27.74 -15.33
N GLY A 2 -69.42 26.66 -15.60
CA GLY A 2 -69.72 25.34 -16.19
C GLY A 2 -68.56 24.42 -15.78
N ILE A 3 -68.70 23.66 -14.68
CA ILE A 3 -69.06 22.23 -14.63
C ILE A 3 -67.91 21.33 -15.13
N LEU A 4 -67.13 20.61 -14.29
CA LEU A 4 -67.35 19.46 -13.37
C LEU A 4 -67.32 18.05 -14.02
N ARG A 5 -66.51 17.15 -13.41
CA ARG A 5 -66.67 15.65 -13.32
C ARG A 5 -66.53 14.85 -14.64
N CYS A 6 -66.28 13.53 -14.68
CA CYS A 6 -65.96 12.45 -13.70
C CYS A 6 -65.29 11.28 -14.49
N ALA A 7 -64.28 10.55 -13.99
CA ALA A 7 -64.32 9.24 -13.27
C ALA A 7 -64.06 7.95 -14.09
N CYS A 8 -63.28 7.05 -13.46
CA CYS A 8 -63.32 5.57 -13.47
C CYS A 8 -63.05 4.69 -14.74
N CYS A 9 -61.98 3.87 -14.59
CA CYS A 9 -61.95 2.39 -14.68
C CYS A 9 -61.80 1.60 -16.02
N LEU A 10 -60.91 0.59 -15.91
CA LEU A 10 -60.95 -0.79 -16.45
C LEU A 10 -60.54 -1.14 -17.91
N ALA A 11 -59.47 -1.95 -17.97
CA ALA A 11 -59.37 -3.28 -18.60
C ALA A 11 -59.03 -3.49 -20.12
N VAL A 12 -57.88 -4.14 -20.32
CA VAL A 12 -57.62 -5.36 -21.14
C VAL A 12 -57.81 -5.34 -22.67
N GLY A 13 -56.72 -5.72 -23.38
CA GLY A 13 -56.71 -6.26 -24.75
C GLY A 13 -56.77 -5.22 -25.88
N SER A 14 -56.26 -5.49 -27.10
CA SER A 14 -55.42 -6.59 -27.59
C SER A 14 -54.79 -6.19 -28.94
N VAL A 15 -53.59 -6.72 -29.23
CA VAL A 15 -52.90 -6.72 -30.54
C VAL A 15 -53.73 -7.61 -31.51
N PRO A 16 -53.93 -7.28 -32.83
CA PRO A 16 -52.86 -7.51 -33.81
C PRO A 16 -52.80 -6.73 -35.16
N THR A 17 -51.55 -6.43 -35.55
CA THR A 17 -50.88 -6.58 -36.87
C THR A 17 -51.46 -6.08 -38.22
N ALA A 18 -50.48 -5.66 -39.06
CA ALA A 18 -50.45 -5.60 -40.54
C ALA A 18 -51.11 -4.37 -41.21
N ALA A 19 -50.52 -3.75 -42.25
CA ALA A 19 -49.17 -3.85 -42.84
C ALA A 19 -48.94 -2.73 -43.89
N TYR A 20 -47.72 -2.16 -43.97
CA TYR A 20 -47.14 -1.42 -45.14
C TYR A 20 -47.89 -0.13 -45.62
N VAL A 21 -47.34 0.91 -46.28
CA VAL A 21 -45.99 1.49 -46.54
C VAL A 21 -46.29 2.90 -47.16
N GLU A 22 -45.56 4.01 -47.01
CA GLU A 22 -44.24 4.35 -46.43
C GLU A 22 -44.24 5.80 -45.85
N GLY A 23 -43.08 6.34 -45.44
CA GLY A 23 -42.92 7.77 -45.09
C GLY A 23 -41.73 8.06 -44.17
N ALA A 24 -40.56 8.37 -44.73
CA ALA A 24 -39.28 8.45 -44.02
C ALA A 24 -39.18 9.57 -42.96
N THR A 25 -38.56 9.27 -41.80
CA THR A 25 -37.43 10.04 -41.21
C THR A 25 -36.86 9.39 -39.94
N SER A 26 -35.55 9.59 -39.70
CA SER A 26 -34.78 9.32 -38.47
C SER A 26 -34.72 7.90 -37.88
N SER A 27 -33.65 7.15 -38.19
CA SER A 27 -33.15 6.08 -37.30
C SER A 27 -31.69 5.66 -37.59
N SER A 28 -30.71 6.23 -36.85
CA SER A 28 -29.42 5.56 -36.56
C SER A 28 -28.53 6.32 -35.56
N LEU A 29 -28.82 6.23 -34.25
CA LEU A 29 -27.79 6.51 -33.22
C LEU A 29 -27.83 5.60 -31.99
N LEU A 30 -28.59 4.49 -32.04
CA LEU A 30 -28.74 3.53 -30.94
C LEU A 30 -28.40 2.07 -31.32
N GLY A 31 -27.87 1.85 -32.53
CA GLY A 31 -27.45 0.52 -33.00
C GLY A 31 -25.94 0.22 -32.85
N ALA A 32 -25.13 1.17 -32.40
CA ALA A 32 -23.67 1.11 -32.50
C ALA A 32 -22.92 0.89 -31.17
N LEU A 33 -23.61 0.75 -30.03
CA LEU A 33 -22.96 0.78 -28.71
C LEU A 33 -22.85 -0.55 -27.96
N PHE A 34 -23.73 -1.55 -28.17
CA PHE A 34 -23.61 -2.84 -27.48
C PHE A 34 -24.14 -4.06 -28.27
N ARG A 35 -23.22 -4.91 -28.73
CA ARG A 35 -23.37 -6.39 -28.68
C ARG A 35 -22.01 -7.05 -28.44
N PRO A 36 -21.79 -7.75 -27.31
CA PRO A 36 -20.57 -8.50 -27.06
C PRO A 36 -20.57 -9.87 -27.77
N LEU A 37 -19.39 -10.47 -27.84
CA LEU A 37 -19.17 -11.85 -28.30
C LEU A 37 -19.77 -12.84 -27.28
N ASP A 38 -20.76 -13.62 -27.70
CA ASP A 38 -20.73 -15.10 -27.66
C ASP A 38 -22.06 -15.71 -28.13
N ALA A 39 -22.03 -16.35 -29.30
CA ALA A 39 -23.11 -17.23 -29.79
C ALA A 39 -22.63 -18.17 -30.92
N LEU A 40 -21.53 -18.92 -30.70
CA LEU A 40 -21.28 -20.15 -31.46
C LEU A 40 -21.81 -21.34 -30.66
N ASN A 41 -23.13 -21.47 -30.62
CA ASN A 41 -23.77 -22.62 -30.00
C ASN A 41 -23.76 -23.78 -31.00
N LEU A 42 -22.99 -24.85 -30.71
CA LEU A 42 -22.99 -26.06 -31.53
C LEU A 42 -24.34 -26.79 -31.39
N GLN A 43 -25.19 -26.72 -32.42
CA GLN A 43 -26.30 -27.68 -32.55
C GLN A 43 -26.72 -27.95 -34.00
N SER A 44 -25.76 -28.35 -34.85
CA SER A 44 -26.04 -28.86 -36.21
C SER A 44 -24.91 -29.74 -36.80
N ALA A 45 -24.29 -30.61 -36.00
CA ALA A 45 -23.33 -31.61 -36.51
C ALA A 45 -23.18 -32.85 -35.60
N LEU A 46 -24.27 -33.58 -35.34
CA LEU A 46 -24.20 -34.99 -34.93
C LEU A 46 -24.68 -35.86 -36.10
N GLY A 47 -23.73 -36.34 -36.91
CA GLY A 47 -23.94 -37.18 -38.08
C GLY A 47 -22.57 -37.49 -38.71
N PRO A 48 -22.25 -38.75 -39.07
CA PRO A 48 -20.87 -39.14 -39.37
C PRO A 48 -20.43 -38.75 -40.78
N SER A 49 -19.16 -38.36 -40.93
CA SER A 49 -18.52 -38.23 -42.24
C SER A 49 -18.00 -39.59 -42.74
N PRO A 50 -18.13 -39.86 -44.05
CA PRO A 50 -17.14 -40.66 -44.77
C PRO A 50 -16.57 -39.90 -45.99
N SER A 51 -15.33 -40.26 -46.38
CA SER A 51 -14.62 -39.88 -47.64
C SER A 51 -14.37 -38.37 -47.90
N LEU A 52 -13.34 -37.86 -48.61
CA LEU A 52 -12.03 -38.26 -49.17
C LEU A 52 -11.82 -37.44 -50.47
N LEU A 53 -10.59 -36.99 -50.74
CA LEU A 53 -9.95 -36.67 -52.05
C LEU A 53 -9.97 -35.25 -52.67
N ARG A 54 -8.75 -34.81 -53.09
CA ARG A 54 -8.35 -33.78 -54.10
C ARG A 54 -8.87 -32.34 -53.87
N GLY A 55 -8.36 -31.23 -54.40
CA GLY A 55 -7.23 -30.87 -55.28
C GLY A 55 -7.52 -29.46 -55.88
N ASP A 56 -6.60 -28.56 -56.26
CA ASP A 56 -5.12 -28.49 -56.17
C ASP A 56 -4.66 -26.99 -56.22
N ARG A 57 -3.46 -26.65 -56.72
CA ARG A 57 -2.91 -25.28 -56.96
C ARG A 57 -2.82 -24.98 -58.48
N PRO A 58 -2.86 -23.71 -58.99
CA PRO A 58 -1.65 -22.87 -59.17
C PRO A 58 -1.91 -21.32 -59.14
N PRO A 59 -1.18 -20.39 -59.82
CA PRO A 59 -0.04 -19.63 -59.25
C PRO A 59 -0.12 -18.07 -59.39
N ALA A 60 1.00 -17.36 -59.17
CA ALA A 60 1.12 -15.89 -59.03
C ALA A 60 1.84 -15.14 -60.20
N VAL A 61 1.74 -13.80 -60.22
CA VAL A 61 2.50 -12.84 -61.09
C VAL A 61 2.80 -11.54 -60.29
N ALA A 62 3.83 -10.74 -60.67
CA ALA A 62 4.44 -9.69 -59.84
C ALA A 62 4.73 -8.32 -60.54
N GLU A 63 5.08 -7.32 -59.71
CA GLU A 63 5.82 -6.05 -59.99
C GLU A 63 5.17 -4.89 -60.79
N PRO A 64 5.69 -3.62 -60.74
CA PRO A 64 6.70 -3.00 -59.85
C PRO A 64 6.28 -1.63 -59.20
N ARG A 65 7.19 -0.97 -58.43
CA ARG A 65 7.07 0.40 -57.87
C ARG A 65 8.15 1.36 -58.40
N PRO A 66 7.93 2.70 -58.38
CA PRO A 66 9.01 3.70 -58.31
C PRO A 66 8.91 4.69 -57.12
N PHE A 67 9.98 5.47 -56.93
CA PHE A 67 10.20 6.55 -55.92
C PHE A 67 9.88 7.95 -56.51
N LEU A 68 9.91 9.13 -55.85
CA LEU A 68 10.36 9.64 -54.53
C LEU A 68 9.23 10.62 -53.98
N PRO A 69 9.37 11.47 -52.92
CA PRO A 69 8.21 12.06 -52.20
C PRO A 69 7.77 13.46 -52.66
N MET A 70 6.52 13.82 -52.30
CA MET A 70 6.09 15.21 -52.09
C MET A 70 5.54 15.40 -50.67
N GLN A 71 5.58 16.64 -50.20
CA GLN A 71 5.32 17.07 -48.83
C GLN A 71 3.87 17.54 -48.68
N GLY A 72 3.06 16.81 -47.89
CA GLY A 72 1.66 17.12 -47.61
C GLY A 72 0.85 15.85 -47.33
N ASP A 73 -0.09 15.95 -46.38
CA ASP A 73 -1.15 14.98 -46.04
C ASP A 73 -0.74 13.55 -45.64
N MET A 74 -0.67 13.31 -44.32
CA MET A 74 -0.71 11.94 -43.77
C MET A 74 -2.13 11.38 -43.79
N SER A 75 -2.44 10.55 -44.78
CA SER A 75 -3.62 9.69 -44.75
C SER A 75 -3.36 8.42 -43.93
N LEU A 76 -4.11 8.23 -42.84
CA LEU A 76 -4.16 6.99 -42.07
C LEU A 76 -5.12 6.01 -42.76
N LEU A 77 -4.56 4.93 -43.34
CA LEU A 77 -5.11 3.56 -43.50
C LEU A 77 -4.50 2.91 -44.75
N ASP A 78 -3.53 2.00 -44.57
CA ASP A 78 -3.03 1.13 -45.64
C ASP A 78 -3.38 -0.33 -45.32
N SER A 79 -3.92 -1.05 -46.30
CA SER A 79 -4.73 -2.26 -46.12
C SER A 79 -3.94 -3.58 -46.12
N ALA A 80 -2.61 -3.50 -46.15
CA ALA A 80 -1.71 -4.64 -46.23
C ALA A 80 -1.79 -5.62 -45.04
N ASN A 81 -2.13 -5.15 -43.83
CA ASN A 81 -2.14 -5.97 -42.60
C ASN A 81 -3.24 -7.05 -42.56
N THR A 82 -4.28 -6.94 -43.39
CA THR A 82 -5.44 -7.85 -43.34
C THR A 82 -5.13 -9.21 -43.99
N LEU A 83 -4.17 -9.28 -44.92
CA LEU A 83 -3.89 -10.48 -45.69
C LEU A 83 -2.99 -11.50 -44.95
N GLU A 84 -2.02 -11.03 -44.15
CA GLU A 84 -1.17 -11.91 -43.31
C GLU A 84 -1.95 -12.61 -42.19
N LEU A 85 -3.04 -12.00 -41.72
CA LEU A 85 -3.82 -12.54 -40.61
C LEU A 85 -4.53 -13.84 -41.01
N LEU A 86 -4.95 -13.97 -42.28
CA LEU A 86 -5.66 -15.12 -42.82
C LEU A 86 -4.77 -16.33 -43.16
N THR A 87 -3.50 -16.13 -43.50
CA THR A 87 -2.56 -17.23 -43.79
C THR A 87 -2.05 -17.92 -42.52
N SER A 88 -2.02 -17.23 -41.38
CA SER A 88 -1.55 -17.76 -40.09
C SER A 88 -2.44 -18.84 -39.46
N LEU A 89 -3.68 -19.04 -39.95
CA LEU A 89 -4.67 -19.97 -39.39
C LEU A 89 -4.56 -21.43 -39.92
N ARG A 90 -3.50 -21.77 -40.65
CA ARG A 90 -3.31 -23.11 -41.26
C ARG A 90 -1.95 -23.75 -40.95
N GLN A 91 -1.61 -23.96 -39.67
CA GLN A 91 -0.54 -24.90 -39.28
C GLN A 91 -0.92 -25.74 -38.03
N PRO A 92 -0.30 -26.93 -37.83
CA PRO A 92 -0.75 -27.90 -36.82
C PRO A 92 -0.36 -27.54 -35.38
N ARG A 93 -1.05 -28.15 -34.41
CA ARG A 93 -0.90 -27.93 -32.96
C ARG A 93 0.53 -28.19 -32.46
N GLN A 94 1.16 -27.15 -31.89
CA GLN A 94 2.31 -27.26 -30.98
C GLN A 94 1.86 -27.05 -29.50
N PRO A 95 2.65 -27.51 -28.51
CA PRO A 95 2.30 -27.40 -27.10
C PRO A 95 2.23 -25.94 -26.60
N LEU A 96 1.29 -25.68 -25.70
CA LEU A 96 0.89 -24.33 -25.25
C LEU A 96 2.03 -23.51 -24.59
N THR A 97 3.04 -24.18 -24.05
CA THR A 97 4.18 -23.57 -23.35
C THR A 97 5.09 -22.76 -24.28
N GLU A 98 5.40 -23.25 -25.48
CA GLU A 98 6.19 -22.50 -26.47
C GLU A 98 5.37 -21.37 -27.11
N TYR A 99 4.07 -21.60 -27.33
CA TYR A 99 3.16 -20.59 -27.87
C TYR A 99 3.07 -19.34 -26.97
N LEU A 100 3.06 -19.55 -25.65
CA LEU A 100 3.06 -18.46 -24.67
C LEU A 100 4.41 -17.73 -24.58
N GLN A 101 5.54 -18.42 -24.77
CA GLN A 101 6.84 -17.74 -24.86
C GLN A 101 6.95 -16.86 -26.12
N TRP A 102 6.57 -17.38 -27.29
CA TRP A 102 6.71 -16.64 -28.56
C TRP A 102 5.82 -15.39 -28.63
N ARG A 103 4.55 -15.44 -28.16
CA ARG A 103 3.67 -14.25 -28.20
C ARG A 103 3.85 -13.28 -27.01
N THR A 104 4.48 -13.67 -25.90
CA THR A 104 4.82 -12.73 -24.82
C THR A 104 6.14 -11.97 -25.03
N THR A 105 6.89 -12.31 -26.09
CA THR A 105 7.98 -11.51 -26.68
C THR A 105 7.56 -10.81 -27.99
N GLY A 106 6.28 -10.92 -28.37
CA GLY A 106 5.75 -10.61 -29.70
C GLY A 106 4.89 -9.35 -29.84
N PHE A 107 4.90 -8.43 -28.86
CA PHE A 107 4.51 -7.03 -29.15
C PHE A 107 5.79 -6.26 -29.47
N SER A 108 5.93 -5.80 -30.72
CA SER A 108 7.12 -5.05 -31.11
C SER A 108 7.26 -3.79 -30.26
N SER A 109 8.51 -3.47 -29.92
CA SER A 109 8.92 -2.32 -29.10
C SER A 109 8.17 -1.03 -29.46
N ARG A 110 7.90 -0.82 -30.75
CA ARG A 110 7.24 0.37 -31.33
C ARG A 110 5.87 0.73 -30.75
N LYS A 111 5.06 -0.20 -30.22
CA LYS A 111 3.73 0.16 -29.65
C LYS A 111 3.78 0.59 -28.19
N PHE A 112 4.72 0.07 -27.40
CA PHE A 112 5.02 0.64 -26.08
C PHE A 112 5.85 1.94 -26.18
N THR A 113 6.62 2.10 -27.26
CA THR A 113 7.29 3.37 -27.60
C THR A 113 6.31 4.54 -27.66
N ILE A 114 5.02 4.38 -27.99
CA ILE A 114 4.09 5.54 -28.07
C ILE A 114 3.84 6.17 -26.69
N VAL A 115 3.74 5.37 -25.62
CA VAL A 115 3.61 5.90 -24.25
C VAL A 115 4.96 6.39 -23.72
N SER A 116 6.06 5.69 -24.02
CA SER A 116 7.41 6.18 -23.68
C SER A 116 7.82 7.42 -24.47
N ALA A 117 7.31 7.67 -25.68
CA ALA A 117 7.65 8.84 -26.50
C ALA A 117 6.79 10.07 -26.18
N LEU A 118 5.65 9.89 -25.50
CA LEU A 118 4.87 11.00 -24.94
C LEU A 118 5.48 11.55 -23.63
N PHE A 119 6.35 10.79 -22.95
CA PHE A 119 6.86 11.14 -21.62
C PHE A 119 8.39 10.99 -21.45
N GLY A 120 9.10 10.42 -22.42
CA GLY A 120 10.54 10.22 -22.41
C GLY A 120 11.26 11.22 -23.30
N ASP A 121 11.90 12.20 -22.67
CA ASP A 121 12.93 13.01 -23.31
C ASP A 121 14.26 12.24 -23.21
N GLU A 122 14.68 11.60 -24.30
CA GLU A 122 15.88 10.74 -24.34
C GLU A 122 17.16 11.50 -23.93
N ALA A 123 17.21 12.82 -24.17
CA ALA A 123 18.32 13.66 -23.74
C ALA A 123 18.25 13.99 -22.24
N ALA A 124 17.05 14.18 -21.66
CA ALA A 124 16.89 14.31 -20.21
C ALA A 124 17.18 13.00 -19.48
N ASP A 125 16.73 11.86 -20.02
CA ASP A 125 17.03 10.52 -19.52
C ASP A 125 18.53 10.21 -19.60
N GLN A 126 19.22 10.67 -20.65
CA GLN A 126 20.67 10.53 -20.73
C GLN A 126 21.37 11.41 -19.69
N ARG A 127 20.99 12.69 -19.54
CA ARG A 127 21.51 13.57 -18.47
C ARG A 127 21.28 13.02 -17.07
N LEU A 128 20.14 12.36 -16.83
CA LEU A 128 19.85 11.65 -15.58
C LEU A 128 20.84 10.49 -15.32
N LYS A 129 21.14 9.69 -16.35
CA LYS A 129 22.12 8.60 -16.29
C LYS A 129 23.55 9.11 -16.18
N ASP A 130 23.86 10.26 -16.77
CA ASP A 130 25.18 10.88 -16.67
C ASP A 130 25.42 11.46 -15.26
N ALA A 131 24.38 12.01 -14.63
CA ALA A 131 24.46 12.62 -13.30
C ALA A 131 24.40 11.59 -12.15
N PHE A 132 23.51 10.59 -12.23
CA PHE A 132 23.31 9.59 -11.17
C PHE A 132 23.79 8.19 -11.56
N GLY A 133 24.38 7.97 -12.72
CA GLY A 133 24.63 6.61 -13.23
C GLY A 133 23.37 5.90 -13.72
N PRO A 134 23.51 4.80 -14.47
CA PRO A 134 22.38 4.04 -15.00
C PRO A 134 21.58 3.32 -13.90
N PRO A 135 20.31 2.94 -14.16
CA PRO A 135 19.56 2.04 -13.29
C PRO A 135 20.37 0.80 -12.90
N GLY A 136 20.34 0.47 -11.62
CA GLY A 136 21.14 -0.59 -11.02
C GLY A 136 22.48 -0.17 -10.41
N THR A 137 22.83 1.12 -10.45
CA THR A 137 23.96 1.66 -9.67
C THR A 137 23.61 1.82 -8.19
N THR A 138 24.60 1.56 -7.33
CA THR A 138 24.54 1.81 -5.88
C THR A 138 25.44 2.98 -5.57
N HIS A 139 24.95 3.93 -4.78
CA HIS A 139 25.69 5.12 -4.36
C HIS A 139 25.78 5.13 -2.85
N VAL A 140 26.98 4.89 -2.32
CA VAL A 140 27.25 4.97 -0.87
C VAL A 140 27.56 6.42 -0.54
N GLU A 141 26.81 7.01 0.39
CA GLU A 141 27.05 8.39 0.81
C GLU A 141 28.21 8.44 1.81
N GLN A 142 29.41 8.67 1.29
CA GLN A 142 30.56 9.01 2.12
C GLN A 142 30.42 10.46 2.60
N LYS A 143 30.28 10.66 3.91
CA LYS A 143 30.52 11.98 4.51
C LYS A 143 32.02 12.14 4.73
N GLU A 144 32.54 13.32 4.38
CA GLU A 144 33.93 13.70 4.67
C GLU A 144 34.28 13.47 6.14
N GLU A 145 35.51 13.04 6.41
CA GLU A 145 36.01 12.84 7.78
C GLU A 145 36.01 14.17 8.55
N VAL A 146 34.95 14.42 9.32
CA VAL A 146 34.94 15.46 10.36
C VAL A 146 35.90 15.02 11.47
N SER A 147 37.18 15.32 11.26
CA SER A 147 38.36 15.15 12.13
C SER A 147 38.26 14.05 13.19
N MET A 148 38.14 12.79 12.76
CA MET A 148 38.33 11.60 13.62
C MET A 148 39.81 11.38 13.99
N ARG A 149 40.52 12.42 14.46
CA ARG A 149 41.94 12.32 14.88
C ARG A 149 42.14 11.94 16.34
N ASP A 150 41.15 12.11 17.21
CA ASP A 150 41.26 11.80 18.65
C ASP A 150 40.48 10.55 19.11
N ALA A 151 39.72 9.91 18.22
CA ALA A 151 39.11 8.62 18.49
C ALA A 151 40.19 7.50 18.45
N LYS A 152 40.98 7.38 19.53
CA LYS A 152 41.83 6.20 19.75
C LYS A 152 40.99 4.94 19.60
N ARG A 153 41.21 4.18 18.51
CA ARG A 153 40.55 2.90 18.21
C ARG A 153 40.61 1.96 19.42
N ARG A 154 39.56 1.98 20.25
CA ARG A 154 39.17 0.81 21.02
C ARG A 154 38.51 -0.11 20.00
N PRO A 155 39.02 -1.33 19.75
CA PRO A 155 38.35 -2.24 18.83
C PRO A 155 36.93 -2.50 19.33
N HIS A 156 35.97 -2.68 18.41
CA HIS A 156 34.73 -3.37 18.74
C HIS A 156 35.10 -4.79 19.18
N THR A 157 35.35 -4.95 20.48
CA THR A 157 35.60 -6.24 21.08
C THR A 157 34.33 -7.05 20.96
N SER A 158 34.41 -8.18 20.25
CA SER A 158 33.37 -9.21 20.18
C SER A 158 33.26 -9.95 21.52
N ASP A 159 33.00 -9.20 22.59
CA ASP A 159 32.69 -9.74 23.91
C ASP A 159 31.28 -10.37 23.81
N PRO A 160 31.12 -11.70 24.02
CA PRO A 160 29.83 -12.36 23.88
C PRO A 160 28.75 -11.75 24.80
N ARG A 161 29.14 -11.13 25.91
CA ARG A 161 28.22 -10.50 26.85
C ARG A 161 27.70 -9.15 26.34
N LEU A 162 28.44 -8.46 25.47
CA LEU A 162 27.95 -7.27 24.77
C LEU A 162 26.86 -7.66 23.77
N LEU A 163 26.99 -8.82 23.12
CA LEU A 163 25.93 -9.38 22.30
C LEU A 163 24.68 -9.66 23.15
N SER A 164 24.80 -10.34 24.29
CA SER A 164 23.66 -10.61 25.18
C SER A 164 22.96 -9.34 25.68
N VAL A 165 23.70 -8.27 26.02
CA VAL A 165 23.10 -6.98 26.41
C VAL A 165 22.40 -6.31 25.21
N ASN A 166 23.01 -6.32 24.02
CA ASN A 166 22.38 -5.79 22.81
C ASN A 166 21.15 -6.61 22.35
N GLU A 167 21.12 -7.90 22.65
CA GLU A 167 19.96 -8.78 22.41
C GLU A 167 18.84 -8.53 23.43
N ALA A 168 19.15 -8.40 24.73
CA ALA A 168 18.17 -8.08 25.77
C ALA A 168 17.60 -6.65 25.63
N LEU A 169 18.39 -5.69 25.12
CA LEU A 169 17.89 -4.38 24.69
C LEU A 169 16.82 -4.47 23.59
N GLY A 170 16.61 -5.66 23.00
CA GLY A 170 15.42 -5.97 22.22
C GLY A 170 15.35 -5.26 20.89
N LEU A 171 16.39 -4.53 20.48
CA LEU A 171 16.51 -3.81 19.21
C LEU A 171 15.25 -3.02 18.80
N HIS A 172 14.61 -2.31 19.74
CA HIS A 172 13.43 -1.46 19.49
C HIS A 172 13.43 -0.21 20.38
N GLY A 173 14.31 0.74 20.07
CA GLY A 173 14.42 2.03 20.78
C GLY A 173 15.85 2.46 21.12
N PHE A 174 16.82 1.55 21.01
CA PHE A 174 18.22 1.83 21.33
C PHE A 174 19.18 1.44 20.20
N PRO A 175 20.18 2.27 19.89
CA PRO A 175 21.34 1.83 19.14
C PRO A 175 22.14 0.81 19.96
N PRO A 176 22.81 -0.16 19.32
CA PRO A 176 23.63 -1.15 20.02
C PRO A 176 24.75 -0.45 20.80
N LEU A 177 25.04 -0.96 21.99
CA LEU A 177 26.13 -0.47 22.81
C LEU A 177 27.47 -0.71 22.08
N PRO A 178 28.34 0.31 21.96
CA PRO A 178 29.55 0.24 21.14
C PRO A 178 30.67 -0.61 21.76
N TYR A 179 30.68 -0.71 23.09
CA TYR A 179 31.59 -1.51 23.91
C TYR A 179 30.95 -1.72 25.28
N LEU A 180 31.23 -2.83 25.98
CA LEU A 180 30.82 -2.95 27.38
C LEU A 180 31.54 -1.91 28.25
N PRO A 181 30.84 -1.16 29.13
CA PRO A 181 31.46 -0.26 30.10
C PRO A 181 32.39 -1.04 31.04
N PRO A 182 33.55 -0.50 31.47
CA PRO A 182 34.54 -1.26 32.24
C PRO A 182 34.00 -1.97 33.49
N PHE A 183 33.07 -1.35 34.23
CA PHE A 183 32.49 -1.97 35.43
C PHE A 183 31.63 -3.21 35.15
N LEU A 184 31.11 -3.35 33.92
CA LEU A 184 30.37 -4.53 33.48
C LEU A 184 31.29 -5.64 32.91
N LYS A 185 32.60 -5.42 32.77
CA LYS A 185 33.50 -6.42 32.15
C LYS A 185 33.86 -7.62 33.03
N SER A 186 33.22 -7.81 34.19
CA SER A 186 33.43 -8.79 35.28
C SER A 186 34.21 -8.26 36.50
N GLY A 187 33.82 -8.73 37.68
CA GLY A 187 34.61 -8.67 38.93
C GLY A 187 34.69 -7.32 39.66
N ALA A 188 34.33 -6.20 39.03
CA ALA A 188 34.35 -4.88 39.67
C ALA A 188 33.20 -4.70 40.67
N ASN A 189 33.41 -5.18 41.91
CA ASN A 189 32.51 -5.07 43.07
C ASN A 189 31.21 -5.89 43.00
N ALA A 190 31.33 -7.22 42.93
CA ALA A 190 30.22 -8.13 43.21
C ALA A 190 29.87 -8.13 44.71
N VAL A 191 29.13 -7.12 45.18
CA VAL A 191 28.78 -6.94 46.61
C VAL A 191 27.92 -8.10 47.17
N ASN A 192 27.18 -8.82 46.30
CA ASN A 192 26.30 -9.95 46.68
C ASN A 192 26.47 -11.21 45.80
N GLY A 193 27.57 -11.34 45.04
CA GLY A 193 27.90 -12.57 44.30
C GLY A 193 27.18 -12.83 42.95
N THR A 194 26.28 -11.96 42.50
CA THR A 194 25.68 -12.01 41.14
C THR A 194 26.46 -11.17 40.13
N ASP A 195 26.50 -11.59 38.85
CA ASP A 195 27.20 -10.87 37.78
C ASP A 195 26.50 -9.52 37.48
N PRO A 196 27.21 -8.38 37.47
CA PRO A 196 26.66 -7.09 37.05
C PRO A 196 25.99 -7.10 35.66
N ILE A 197 26.41 -7.99 34.75
CA ILE A 197 25.72 -8.15 33.45
C ILE A 197 24.39 -8.89 33.62
N GLU A 198 24.30 -9.96 34.40
CA GLU A 198 23.02 -10.65 34.65
C GLU A 198 22.00 -9.68 35.27
N GLN A 199 22.42 -8.87 36.24
CA GLN A 199 21.58 -7.81 36.82
C GLN A 199 21.13 -6.77 35.78
N LEU A 200 21.99 -6.41 34.84
CA LEU A 200 21.63 -5.49 33.75
C LEU A 200 20.62 -6.14 32.78
N LEU A 201 20.82 -7.40 32.41
CA LEU A 201 19.91 -8.15 31.55
C LEU A 201 18.54 -8.30 32.22
N GLU A 202 18.49 -8.68 33.50
CA GLU A 202 17.27 -8.75 34.30
C GLU A 202 16.57 -7.39 34.36
N ARG A 203 17.30 -6.31 34.62
CA ARG A 203 16.76 -4.94 34.59
C ARG A 203 16.13 -4.60 33.24
N ILE A 204 16.83 -4.84 32.14
CA ILE A 204 16.32 -4.55 30.79
C ILE A 204 15.06 -5.37 30.50
N ASN A 205 15.09 -6.67 30.81
CA ASN A 205 13.96 -7.59 30.60
C ASN A 205 12.77 -7.29 31.52
N SER A 206 12.99 -6.68 32.69
CA SER A 206 11.93 -6.20 33.60
C SER A 206 11.22 -4.92 33.12
N GLY A 207 11.59 -4.40 31.93
CA GLY A 207 10.99 -3.19 31.38
C GLY A 207 11.55 -1.91 32.00
N HIS A 208 12.85 -1.88 32.31
CA HIS A 208 13.57 -0.67 32.68
C HIS A 208 14.69 -0.39 31.68
N GLY A 209 14.96 0.89 31.40
CA GLY A 209 16.09 1.28 30.55
C GLY A 209 17.45 1.04 31.19
N LEU A 210 18.51 1.34 30.43
CA LEU A 210 19.87 1.31 30.94
C LEU A 210 19.98 2.25 32.15
N PRO A 211 20.69 1.85 33.23
CA PRO A 211 20.86 2.72 34.38
C PRO A 211 21.72 3.93 34.02
N GLU A 212 21.51 5.07 34.68
CA GLU A 212 22.23 6.31 34.37
C GLU A 212 23.75 6.14 34.48
N THR A 213 24.24 5.25 35.34
CA THR A 213 25.67 4.90 35.44
C THR A 213 26.23 4.33 34.13
N VAL A 214 25.51 3.41 33.48
CA VAL A 214 25.88 2.89 32.15
C VAL A 214 25.83 4.01 31.11
N ILE A 215 24.76 4.81 31.11
CA ILE A 215 24.54 5.86 30.10
C ILE A 215 25.59 6.98 30.18
N ASN A 216 25.94 7.40 31.40
CA ASN A 216 26.91 8.46 31.65
C ASN A 216 28.35 8.03 31.31
N GLU A 217 28.69 6.74 31.33
CA GLU A 217 29.99 6.26 30.86
C GLU A 217 30.17 6.37 29.34
N TYR A 218 29.07 6.40 28.55
CA TYR A 218 29.11 6.69 27.11
C TYR A 218 29.15 8.20 26.81
N SER A 219 30.00 8.94 27.53
CA SER A 219 30.08 10.41 27.53
C SER A 219 30.54 11.06 26.21
N SER A 220 30.82 10.27 25.16
CA SER A 220 31.20 10.80 23.84
C SER A 220 30.06 11.55 23.14
N ALA A 221 30.42 12.64 22.46
CA ALA A 221 29.47 13.47 21.71
C ALA A 221 28.72 12.71 20.61
N GLU A 222 29.34 11.65 20.08
CA GLU A 222 28.80 10.70 19.10
C GLU A 222 27.41 10.17 19.46
N TYR A 223 27.15 9.92 20.75
CA TYR A 223 25.88 9.33 21.21
C TYR A 223 24.91 10.35 21.82
N ASN A 224 25.20 11.65 21.79
CA ASN A 224 24.35 12.65 22.46
C ASN A 224 22.89 12.69 21.96
N SER A 225 22.64 12.45 20.67
CA SER A 225 21.28 12.45 20.08
C SER A 225 20.43 11.24 20.48
N ILE A 226 21.09 10.15 20.88
CA ILE A 226 20.52 8.82 21.12
C ILE A 226 20.63 8.36 22.58
N ARG A 227 21.43 9.04 23.41
CA ARG A 227 21.45 8.85 24.87
C ARG A 227 20.09 9.00 25.55
N PRO A 228 19.24 10.00 25.24
CA PRO A 228 17.94 10.13 25.90
C PRO A 228 17.08 8.88 25.71
N SER A 229 17.21 8.24 24.54
CA SER A 229 16.55 6.99 24.22
C SER A 229 16.94 5.87 25.19
N TRP A 230 18.23 5.74 25.57
CA TRP A 230 18.75 4.68 26.45
C TRP A 230 18.10 4.59 27.84
N HIS A 231 17.43 5.65 28.32
CA HIS A 231 16.68 5.62 29.59
C HIS A 231 15.31 4.95 29.48
N LEU A 232 14.74 4.87 28.25
CA LEU A 232 13.42 4.30 28.00
C LEU A 232 13.39 2.78 28.30
N PRO A 233 12.22 2.20 28.61
CA PRO A 233 12.09 0.75 28.77
C PRO A 233 12.26 0.04 27.43
N SER A 234 12.76 -1.20 27.44
CA SER A 234 12.81 -2.03 26.23
C SER A 234 11.40 -2.33 25.71
N THR A 235 11.32 -2.54 24.39
CA THR A 235 10.10 -3.03 23.73
C THR A 235 10.46 -4.20 22.84
N THR A 236 9.50 -5.07 22.58
CA THR A 236 9.65 -6.18 21.65
C THR A 236 8.77 -5.93 20.43
N ASN A 237 9.26 -6.29 19.24
CA ASN A 237 8.41 -6.44 18.07
C ASN A 237 7.17 -7.30 18.42
N PRO A 238 5.95 -6.95 17.97
CA PRO A 238 4.77 -7.76 18.16
C PRO A 238 4.99 -9.20 17.69
N SER A 239 4.57 -10.16 18.51
CA SER A 239 4.60 -11.58 18.18
C SER A 239 3.85 -11.83 16.87
N PRO A 240 4.36 -12.69 15.96
CA PRO A 240 3.65 -13.06 14.75
C PRO A 240 2.25 -13.62 15.08
N ASN A 241 1.22 -13.09 14.42
CA ASN A 241 -0.14 -13.59 14.58
C ASN A 241 -0.23 -15.00 13.97
N LYS A 242 -0.57 -16.00 14.78
CA LYS A 242 -0.66 -17.42 14.36
C LYS A 242 -1.74 -17.67 13.31
N GLY A 243 -2.70 -16.77 13.14
CA GLY A 243 -3.70 -16.81 12.07
C GLY A 243 -3.16 -16.49 10.67
N LEU A 244 -2.04 -15.77 10.60
CA LEU A 244 -1.38 -15.40 9.35
C LEU A 244 -0.34 -16.44 8.92
N ALA A 245 0.05 -16.40 7.64
CA ALA A 245 1.19 -17.17 7.16
C ALA A 245 2.46 -16.80 7.93
N ASN A 246 3.24 -17.80 8.33
CA ASN A 246 4.54 -17.59 8.98
C ASN A 246 5.56 -17.14 7.92
N SER A 247 5.53 -15.86 7.56
CA SER A 247 6.36 -15.30 6.49
C SER A 247 6.74 -13.83 6.78
N PRO A 248 7.66 -13.22 6.00
CA PRO A 248 8.08 -11.83 6.17
C PRO A 248 6.95 -10.79 6.13
N TRP A 249 5.99 -10.97 5.22
CA TRP A 249 4.86 -10.08 4.96
C TRP A 249 3.62 -10.89 4.56
N PRO A 250 2.83 -11.38 5.53
CA PRO A 250 1.55 -12.04 5.28
C PRO A 250 0.37 -11.04 5.22
N ILE A 251 0.59 -9.76 5.50
CA ILE A 251 -0.43 -8.71 5.54
C ILE A 251 0.21 -7.33 5.22
N PRO A 252 -0.53 -6.33 4.68
CA PRO A 252 -0.05 -4.96 4.55
C PRO A 252 0.39 -4.41 5.91
N HIS A 253 1.37 -3.50 5.89
CA HIS A 253 2.05 -3.03 7.11
C HIS A 253 2.67 -4.18 7.95
N ARG A 254 3.01 -5.30 7.28
CA ARG A 254 3.81 -6.45 7.74
C ARG A 254 3.19 -7.33 8.83
N ASN A 255 2.43 -6.81 9.78
CA ASN A 255 1.76 -7.60 10.82
C ASN A 255 0.40 -7.01 11.23
N SER A 256 -0.40 -7.73 12.02
CA SER A 256 -1.69 -7.23 12.53
C SER A 256 -1.58 -5.89 13.27
N SER A 257 -0.43 -5.60 13.90
CA SER A 257 -0.19 -4.34 14.62
C SER A 257 0.19 -3.15 13.72
N ALA A 258 0.16 -3.36 12.40
CA ALA A 258 0.57 -2.43 11.35
C ALA A 258 2.00 -1.89 11.46
N GLN A 259 2.90 -2.63 12.13
CA GLN A 259 4.29 -2.19 12.27
C GLN A 259 5.13 -2.59 11.05
N GLY A 260 5.46 -1.59 10.22
CA GLY A 260 6.41 -1.71 9.10
C GLY A 260 7.87 -2.01 9.47
N SER A 261 8.18 -2.37 10.73
CA SER A 261 9.53 -2.77 11.15
C SER A 261 9.67 -4.29 11.34
N THR A 262 10.85 -4.84 11.08
CA THR A 262 11.11 -6.29 11.06
C THR A 262 12.48 -6.64 11.65
N THR A 263 12.65 -7.87 12.14
CA THR A 263 13.95 -8.42 12.58
C THR A 263 14.79 -9.00 11.44
N LEU A 264 14.24 -9.08 10.22
CA LEU A 264 14.96 -9.54 9.04
C LEU A 264 16.08 -8.56 8.65
N PRO A 265 17.25 -9.04 8.18
CA PRO A 265 18.27 -8.18 7.60
C PRO A 265 17.77 -7.56 6.30
N GLY A 266 17.69 -6.24 6.26
CA GLY A 266 17.68 -5.49 5.01
C GLY A 266 19.12 -5.31 4.49
N PRO A 267 19.32 -5.07 3.19
CA PRO A 267 20.66 -4.84 2.63
C PRO A 267 21.33 -3.61 3.25
N ASP A 268 22.56 -3.75 3.74
CA ASP A 268 23.25 -2.71 4.53
C ASP A 268 24.23 -1.83 3.73
N GLY A 269 24.40 -2.14 2.43
CA GLY A 269 25.32 -1.44 1.52
C GLY A 269 26.76 -1.96 1.56
N THR A 270 27.09 -2.93 2.42
CA THR A 270 28.42 -3.57 2.44
C THR A 270 28.64 -4.49 1.24
N ARG A 271 27.55 -5.00 0.64
CA ARG A 271 27.58 -5.81 -0.58
C ARG A 271 27.00 -5.05 -1.77
N ARG A 272 27.52 -5.34 -2.96
CA ARG A 272 26.98 -4.83 -4.23
C ARG A 272 25.52 -5.27 -4.37
N LEU A 273 24.64 -4.32 -4.68
CA LEU A 273 23.23 -4.61 -4.94
C LEU A 273 22.99 -4.96 -6.42
N SER A 274 21.99 -5.81 -6.64
CA SER A 274 21.47 -6.19 -7.95
C SER A 274 19.95 -6.13 -7.90
N HIS A 275 19.29 -5.75 -9.00
CA HIS A 275 17.83 -5.76 -9.05
C HIS A 275 17.29 -6.54 -10.23
N ASN A 276 16.08 -7.07 -10.05
CA ASN A 276 15.27 -7.66 -11.10
C ASN A 276 13.92 -6.91 -11.16
N PHE A 277 13.61 -6.34 -12.32
CA PHE A 277 12.34 -5.69 -12.59
C PHE A 277 11.44 -6.63 -13.38
N LEU A 278 10.43 -7.20 -12.73
CA LEU A 278 9.37 -7.97 -13.37
C LEU A 278 8.33 -7.00 -13.97
N ASN A 279 8.67 -6.40 -15.11
CA ASN A 279 7.79 -5.51 -15.85
C ASN A 279 6.79 -6.34 -16.69
N ARG A 280 5.61 -6.58 -16.12
CA ARG A 280 4.48 -7.25 -16.77
C ARG A 280 3.19 -6.48 -16.49
N ALA A 281 3.15 -5.19 -16.83
CA ALA A 281 2.08 -4.25 -16.47
C ALA A 281 0.63 -4.79 -16.59
N MET A 282 0.28 -5.56 -17.63
CA MET A 282 -1.08 -6.13 -17.75
C MET A 282 -1.46 -7.17 -16.69
N VAL A 283 -0.49 -7.68 -15.91
CA VAL A 283 -0.66 -8.69 -14.85
C VAL A 283 -0.16 -8.14 -13.51
N THR A 284 1.00 -7.51 -13.46
CA THR A 284 1.66 -7.09 -12.21
C THR A 284 1.78 -5.58 -12.06
N SER A 285 0.91 -4.77 -12.68
CA SER A 285 0.91 -3.32 -12.45
C SER A 285 0.43 -2.96 -11.05
N ASN A 286 1.20 -2.13 -10.37
CA ASN A 286 0.90 -1.48 -9.09
C ASN A 286 0.51 -2.38 -7.90
N PRO A 287 1.13 -3.55 -7.63
CA PRO A 287 0.76 -4.33 -6.45
C PRO A 287 1.19 -3.61 -5.16
N ILE A 288 0.22 -3.10 -4.40
CA ILE A 288 0.48 -2.27 -3.21
C ILE A 288 1.19 -3.07 -2.10
N THR A 289 0.88 -4.36 -1.99
CA THR A 289 1.58 -5.30 -1.11
C THR A 289 1.72 -6.65 -1.82
N LEU A 290 2.87 -7.31 -1.60
CA LEU A 290 3.19 -8.64 -2.08
C LEU A 290 3.36 -9.59 -0.89
N PHE A 291 2.73 -10.76 -0.99
CA PHE A 291 2.45 -11.61 0.17
C PHE A 291 3.32 -12.86 0.09
N TYR A 292 4.27 -12.98 1.02
CA TYR A 292 5.21 -14.10 1.02
C TYR A 292 4.50 -15.36 1.49
N THR A 293 4.62 -16.43 0.71
CA THR A 293 4.34 -17.80 1.16
C THR A 293 5.28 -18.20 2.30
N ALA A 294 4.86 -19.13 3.16
CA ALA A 294 5.64 -19.52 4.35
C ALA A 294 6.94 -20.30 4.03
N ASP A 295 7.04 -20.91 2.85
CA ASP A 295 8.29 -21.48 2.33
C ASP A 295 9.11 -20.48 1.51
N GLU A 296 8.62 -19.24 1.45
CA GLU A 296 9.15 -18.07 0.73
C GLU A 296 9.32 -18.24 -0.79
N LYS A 297 8.96 -19.40 -1.38
CA LYS A 297 9.21 -19.67 -2.81
C LYS A 297 8.35 -18.81 -3.73
N TYR A 298 7.22 -18.32 -3.23
CA TYR A 298 6.28 -17.53 -4.01
C TYR A 298 5.79 -16.27 -3.30
N LEU A 299 5.41 -15.28 -4.10
CA LEU A 299 4.63 -14.11 -3.72
C LEU A 299 3.24 -14.21 -4.33
N TRP A 300 2.21 -14.01 -3.51
CA TRP A 300 0.88 -13.64 -4.00
C TRP A 300 0.81 -12.12 -4.19
N GLY A 301 -0.04 -11.65 -5.12
CA GLY A 301 -0.27 -10.24 -5.35
C GLY A 301 -1.58 -9.94 -6.04
N SER A 302 -1.97 -8.67 -5.98
CA SER A 302 -3.21 -8.13 -6.54
C SER A 302 -2.86 -6.84 -7.28
N SER A 303 -3.18 -6.77 -8.57
CA SER A 303 -3.02 -5.60 -9.45
C SER A 303 -4.38 -5.04 -9.85
N TRP A 304 -4.44 -3.91 -10.58
CA TRP A 304 -5.69 -3.42 -11.17
C TRP A 304 -6.47 -4.50 -11.93
N THR A 305 -5.79 -5.40 -12.63
CA THR A 305 -6.41 -6.32 -13.62
C THR A 305 -6.48 -7.78 -13.17
N THR A 306 -5.63 -8.22 -12.23
CA THR A 306 -5.50 -9.65 -11.89
C THR A 306 -5.19 -9.88 -10.42
N ILE A 307 -5.52 -11.09 -9.95
CA ILE A 307 -4.82 -11.73 -8.83
C ILE A 307 -3.74 -12.62 -9.45
N PHE A 308 -2.50 -12.55 -8.96
CA PHE A 308 -1.37 -13.20 -9.60
C PHE A 308 -0.45 -13.86 -8.57
N LYS A 309 0.37 -14.80 -9.06
CA LYS A 309 1.40 -15.47 -8.27
C LYS A 309 2.75 -15.43 -8.99
N VAL A 310 3.80 -15.11 -8.24
CA VAL A 310 5.17 -14.95 -8.73
C VAL A 310 6.10 -15.90 -7.98
N ALA A 311 6.87 -16.70 -8.71
CA ALA A 311 7.97 -17.47 -8.13
C ALA A 311 9.19 -16.59 -7.85
N ARG A 312 9.76 -16.72 -6.66
CA ARG A 312 11.06 -16.19 -6.26
C ARG A 312 12.11 -17.27 -6.46
N THR A 313 12.97 -17.11 -7.48
CA THR A 313 14.20 -17.91 -7.57
C THR A 313 15.31 -17.25 -6.75
N LYS A 314 16.53 -17.82 -6.74
CA LYS A 314 17.69 -17.14 -6.14
C LYS A 314 17.98 -15.78 -6.79
N THR A 315 17.77 -15.64 -8.10
CA THR A 315 18.25 -14.48 -8.90
C THR A 315 17.16 -13.69 -9.62
N SER A 316 15.94 -14.22 -9.73
CA SER A 316 14.86 -13.66 -10.55
C SER A 316 13.47 -13.82 -9.93
N LEU A 317 12.52 -13.05 -10.46
CA LEU A 317 11.09 -13.21 -10.32
C LEU A 317 10.48 -13.69 -11.64
N ALA A 318 9.47 -14.55 -11.57
CA ALA A 318 8.68 -14.96 -12.74
C ALA A 318 7.20 -15.12 -12.34
N VAL A 319 6.28 -14.54 -13.12
CA VAL A 319 4.84 -14.85 -12.98
C VAL A 319 4.65 -16.33 -13.34
N VAL A 320 4.06 -17.11 -12.44
CA VAL A 320 3.76 -18.53 -12.65
C VAL A 320 2.31 -18.75 -13.05
N ASP A 321 1.38 -17.99 -12.47
CA ASP A 321 -0.04 -18.05 -12.82
C ASP A 321 -0.78 -16.76 -12.44
N PHE A 322 -1.96 -16.53 -13.03
CA PHE A 322 -2.82 -15.38 -12.72
C PHE A 322 -4.29 -15.63 -13.06
N VAL A 323 -5.18 -15.00 -12.30
CA VAL A 323 -6.63 -14.97 -12.51
C VAL A 323 -7.05 -13.53 -12.81
N ARG A 324 -7.78 -13.30 -13.90
CA ARG A 324 -8.29 -11.97 -14.24
C ARG A 324 -9.44 -11.57 -13.31
N LYS A 325 -9.43 -10.33 -12.85
CA LYS A 325 -10.56 -9.71 -12.14
C LYS A 325 -11.74 -9.49 -13.10
N ARG A 326 -12.96 -9.46 -12.56
CA ARG A 326 -14.18 -9.12 -13.32
C ARG A 326 -14.18 -7.63 -13.63
N VAL A 327 -14.81 -7.22 -14.73
CA VAL A 327 -14.85 -5.79 -15.13
C VAL A 327 -15.49 -4.91 -14.05
N GLU A 328 -16.56 -5.39 -13.41
CA GLU A 328 -17.20 -4.74 -12.26
C GLU A 328 -16.19 -4.47 -11.12
N THR A 329 -15.43 -5.50 -10.73
CA THR A 329 -14.41 -5.42 -9.68
C THR A 329 -13.33 -4.39 -9.97
N ILE A 330 -12.86 -4.29 -11.23
CA ILE A 330 -11.78 -3.36 -11.61
C ILE A 330 -12.16 -1.91 -11.31
N MET A 331 -13.45 -1.57 -11.39
CA MET A 331 -13.95 -0.21 -11.14
C MET A 331 -14.20 0.10 -9.65
N GLU A 332 -14.36 -0.93 -8.80
CA GLU A 332 -14.63 -0.78 -7.36
C GLU A 332 -13.35 -0.97 -6.50
N ASP A 333 -12.41 -1.79 -6.95
CA ASP A 333 -11.12 -2.07 -6.31
C ASP A 333 -10.07 -0.99 -6.62
N LYS A 334 -10.30 0.20 -6.04
CA LYS A 334 -9.39 1.36 -6.15
C LYS A 334 -7.96 1.10 -5.65
N PHE A 335 -7.77 0.16 -4.70
CA PHE A 335 -6.53 -0.03 -3.93
C PHE A 335 -6.16 -1.50 -3.83
N HIS A 336 -6.01 -2.13 -4.99
CA HIS A 336 -5.69 -3.55 -5.16
C HIS A 336 -4.50 -4.01 -4.30
N GLY A 337 -4.76 -4.96 -3.41
CA GLY A 337 -3.75 -5.54 -2.53
C GLY A 337 -3.41 -4.74 -1.27
N ALA A 338 -3.93 -3.51 -1.11
CA ALA A 338 -3.90 -2.79 0.17
C ALA A 338 -4.82 -3.45 1.22
N TYR A 339 -5.84 -4.19 0.76
CA TYR A 339 -6.86 -4.84 1.58
C TYR A 339 -6.86 -6.35 1.30
N ALA A 340 -5.80 -7.02 1.72
CA ALA A 340 -5.60 -8.46 1.55
C ALA A 340 -4.78 -9.05 2.71
N LEU A 341 -4.83 -10.36 2.88
CA LEU A 341 -3.97 -11.12 3.80
C LEU A 341 -3.73 -12.55 3.31
N LEU A 342 -2.66 -13.17 3.79
CA LEU A 342 -2.34 -14.57 3.57
C LEU A 342 -2.47 -15.32 4.90
N THR A 343 -3.39 -16.29 4.97
CA THR A 343 -3.65 -17.07 6.19
C THR A 343 -2.56 -18.12 6.44
N GLN A 344 -2.52 -18.67 7.65
CA GLN A 344 -1.63 -19.76 8.04
C GLN A 344 -1.75 -20.99 7.11
N GLU A 345 -2.94 -21.25 6.59
CA GLU A 345 -3.28 -22.34 5.67
C GLU A 345 -2.95 -22.01 4.20
N ASN A 346 -2.20 -20.91 3.96
CA ASN A 346 -1.81 -20.39 2.65
C ASN A 346 -3.03 -20.07 1.76
N VAL A 347 -4.07 -19.47 2.36
CA VAL A 347 -5.23 -18.91 1.65
C VAL A 347 -5.00 -17.42 1.47
N PHE A 348 -4.98 -16.94 0.23
CA PHE A 348 -4.89 -15.53 -0.08
C PHE A 348 -6.30 -14.92 -0.12
N VAL A 349 -6.63 -14.09 0.85
CA VAL A 349 -7.94 -13.42 0.98
C VAL A 349 -7.78 -11.95 0.63
N VAL A 350 -8.64 -11.42 -0.24
CA VAL A 350 -8.50 -10.08 -0.83
C VAL A 350 -9.85 -9.41 -1.07
N SER A 351 -9.93 -8.10 -0.79
CA SER A 351 -11.06 -7.26 -1.21
C SER A 351 -11.06 -7.06 -2.71
N THR A 352 -12.25 -7.14 -3.31
CA THR A 352 -12.51 -6.84 -4.73
C THR A 352 -13.61 -5.78 -4.88
N GLY A 353 -13.67 -4.83 -3.93
CA GLY A 353 -14.72 -3.83 -3.83
C GLY A 353 -15.86 -4.32 -2.92
N LYS A 354 -17.00 -4.71 -3.50
CA LYS A 354 -18.18 -5.21 -2.78
C LYS A 354 -18.09 -6.65 -2.28
N ARG A 355 -16.94 -7.31 -2.45
CA ARG A 355 -16.73 -8.73 -2.14
C ARG A 355 -15.38 -8.95 -1.45
N LEU A 356 -15.31 -10.00 -0.65
CA LEU A 356 -14.04 -10.65 -0.33
C LEU A 356 -13.93 -11.95 -1.11
N GLU A 357 -12.78 -12.15 -1.73
CA GLU A 357 -12.46 -13.32 -2.55
C GLU A 357 -11.28 -14.07 -1.92
N ALA A 358 -11.27 -15.39 -2.09
CA ALA A 358 -10.25 -16.26 -1.51
C ALA A 358 -9.62 -17.14 -2.60
N TYR A 359 -8.31 -17.31 -2.53
CA TYR A 359 -7.51 -18.05 -3.51
C TYR A 359 -6.57 -19.02 -2.80
N TYR A 360 -6.32 -20.16 -3.46
CA TYR A 360 -5.49 -21.23 -2.98
C TYR A 360 -4.49 -21.65 -4.04
N ASP A 361 -3.52 -22.45 -3.62
CA ASP A 361 -2.78 -23.30 -4.54
C ASP A 361 -3.68 -24.44 -5.04
N LEU A 362 -3.69 -24.63 -6.36
CA LEU A 362 -4.36 -25.78 -6.98
C LEU A 362 -3.73 -27.07 -6.43
N PRO A 363 -4.51 -28.08 -6.01
CA PRO A 363 -3.96 -29.35 -5.55
C PRO A 363 -2.99 -29.96 -6.58
N ASN A 364 -1.89 -30.53 -6.09
CA ASN A 364 -0.81 -31.14 -6.90
C ASN A 364 -0.03 -30.20 -7.83
N SER A 365 -0.17 -28.87 -7.72
CA SER A 365 0.57 -27.89 -8.54
C SER A 365 1.96 -27.49 -8.03
N ASN A 366 2.46 -28.10 -6.94
CA ASN A 366 3.67 -27.62 -6.23
C ASN A 366 3.59 -26.13 -5.82
N GLY A 367 2.37 -25.56 -5.75
CA GLY A 367 2.14 -24.15 -5.43
C GLY A 367 2.31 -23.18 -6.59
N ASP A 368 2.48 -23.64 -7.84
CA ASP A 368 2.66 -22.73 -8.98
C ASP A 368 1.35 -22.30 -9.69
N ARG A 369 0.21 -22.94 -9.40
CA ARG A 369 -1.11 -22.63 -9.97
C ARG A 369 -2.09 -22.05 -8.95
N ILE A 370 -2.90 -21.10 -9.40
CA ILE A 370 -3.96 -20.48 -8.61
C ILE A 370 -5.28 -21.22 -8.80
N MET A 371 -5.99 -21.47 -7.71
CA MET A 371 -7.38 -21.91 -7.69
C MET A 371 -8.21 -20.92 -6.88
N MET A 372 -9.20 -20.29 -7.53
CA MET A 372 -10.16 -19.42 -6.87
C MET A 372 -11.17 -20.25 -6.06
N HIS A 373 -11.53 -19.80 -4.86
CA HIS A 373 -12.66 -20.38 -4.12
C HIS A 373 -13.97 -20.14 -4.91
N PRO A 374 -14.86 -21.14 -5.08
CA PRO A 374 -16.11 -20.93 -5.81
C PRO A 374 -17.07 -19.93 -5.14
N GLU A 375 -16.86 -19.62 -3.86
CA GLU A 375 -17.73 -18.74 -3.08
C GLU A 375 -17.01 -17.47 -2.64
N THR A 376 -17.67 -16.33 -2.83
CA THR A 376 -17.20 -14.99 -2.42
C THR A 376 -18.05 -14.50 -1.26
N PHE A 377 -17.45 -13.91 -0.23
CA PHE A 377 -18.20 -13.21 0.80
C PHE A 377 -18.75 -11.89 0.24
N THR A 378 -20.02 -11.61 0.48
CA THR A 378 -20.66 -10.31 0.18
C THR A 378 -21.51 -9.90 1.38
N LEU A 379 -21.65 -8.59 1.63
CA LEU A 379 -22.41 -8.11 2.80
C LEU A 379 -23.87 -8.61 2.81
N GLN A 380 -24.52 -8.63 1.64
CA GLN A 380 -25.93 -9.04 1.50
C GLN A 380 -26.20 -10.52 1.81
N ALA A 381 -25.23 -11.41 1.58
CA ALA A 381 -25.32 -12.83 1.93
C ALA A 381 -24.74 -13.09 3.33
N GLY A 382 -23.62 -12.43 3.62
CA GLY A 382 -22.79 -12.62 4.80
C GLY A 382 -23.41 -12.18 6.11
N LEU A 383 -24.25 -11.15 6.08
CA LEU A 383 -24.96 -10.63 7.25
C LEU A 383 -26.32 -11.31 7.48
N GLN A 384 -26.73 -12.25 6.62
CA GLN A 384 -27.98 -12.99 6.82
C GLN A 384 -27.94 -13.75 8.15
N ASN A 385 -29.01 -13.63 8.93
CA ASN A 385 -29.17 -14.16 10.29
C ASN A 385 -28.39 -13.40 11.39
N LEU A 386 -27.66 -12.33 11.07
CA LEU A 386 -27.24 -11.34 12.07
C LEU A 386 -28.32 -10.26 12.20
N GLN A 387 -28.48 -9.68 13.39
CA GLN A 387 -29.33 -8.49 13.61
C GLN A 387 -28.58 -7.22 13.18
N ALA A 388 -28.07 -7.20 11.95
CA ALA A 388 -27.29 -6.13 11.38
C ALA A 388 -28.12 -5.22 10.46
N GLU A 389 -27.78 -3.93 10.40
CA GLU A 389 -28.33 -2.99 9.44
C GLU A 389 -28.08 -3.46 7.99
N ALA A 390 -28.99 -3.16 7.07
CA ALA A 390 -28.84 -3.52 5.66
C ALA A 390 -27.55 -2.89 5.05
N PRO A 391 -26.85 -3.58 4.14
CA PRO A 391 -25.71 -3.01 3.43
C PRO A 391 -26.11 -1.80 2.58
N ARG A 392 -25.27 -0.76 2.56
CA ARG A 392 -25.52 0.41 1.68
C ARG A 392 -25.13 0.04 0.23
N PRO A 393 -25.84 0.50 -0.82
CA PRO A 393 -25.57 0.08 -2.21
C PRO A 393 -24.14 0.37 -2.73
N GLN A 394 -23.48 1.37 -2.14
CA GLN A 394 -22.11 1.79 -2.44
C GLN A 394 -21.05 1.19 -1.50
N GLU A 395 -21.45 0.41 -0.49
CA GLU A 395 -20.58 -0.07 0.58
C GLU A 395 -19.54 -1.09 0.08
N VAL A 396 -18.26 -0.85 0.36
CA VAL A 396 -17.11 -1.64 -0.12
C VAL A 396 -16.11 -1.95 1.00
N PHE A 397 -15.41 -3.08 0.92
CA PHE A 397 -14.41 -3.46 1.91
C PHE A 397 -13.12 -2.63 1.75
N ARG A 398 -12.69 -1.99 2.85
CA ARG A 398 -11.56 -1.06 2.96
C ARG A 398 -10.49 -1.45 3.96
N ALA A 399 -10.67 -2.53 4.72
CA ALA A 399 -9.63 -3.04 5.59
C ALA A 399 -9.77 -4.54 5.81
N LEU A 400 -8.64 -5.21 6.01
CA LEU A 400 -8.55 -6.60 6.44
C LEU A 400 -7.41 -6.74 7.44
N CYS A 401 -7.69 -7.41 8.56
CA CYS A 401 -6.75 -7.71 9.63
C CYS A 401 -7.01 -9.10 10.21
N MET A 402 -6.01 -9.67 10.90
CA MET A 402 -6.15 -10.93 11.63
C MET A 402 -6.24 -10.65 13.14
N THR A 403 -7.31 -11.12 13.79
CA THR A 403 -7.52 -11.03 15.24
C THR A 403 -6.59 -11.98 16.00
N HIS A 404 -6.46 -11.79 17.31
CA HIS A 404 -5.57 -12.57 18.18
C HIS A 404 -5.81 -14.10 18.13
N ASP A 405 -7.05 -14.52 17.95
CA ASP A 405 -7.54 -15.90 17.85
C ASP A 405 -7.55 -16.45 16.40
N GLY A 406 -7.11 -15.65 15.43
CA GLY A 406 -6.96 -16.08 14.04
C GLY A 406 -8.24 -16.04 13.21
N HIS A 407 -9.15 -15.10 13.50
CA HIS A 407 -10.28 -14.73 12.66
C HIS A 407 -9.95 -13.50 11.80
N ILE A 408 -10.67 -13.34 10.67
CA ILE A 408 -10.48 -12.22 9.75
C ILE A 408 -11.40 -11.07 10.20
N ALA A 409 -10.80 -10.01 10.73
CA ALA A 409 -11.49 -8.74 10.92
C ALA A 409 -11.54 -7.98 9.58
N TRP A 410 -12.71 -7.45 9.24
CA TRP A 410 -12.93 -6.65 8.03
C TRP A 410 -13.68 -5.36 8.35
N VAL A 411 -13.37 -4.28 7.64
CA VAL A 411 -14.08 -3.00 7.75
C VAL A 411 -14.48 -2.47 6.37
N THR A 412 -15.65 -1.86 6.26
CA THR A 412 -16.14 -1.18 5.05
C THR A 412 -15.88 0.31 5.06
N ASP A 413 -15.95 0.94 3.89
CA ASP A 413 -15.80 2.39 3.70
C ASP A 413 -16.73 3.24 4.57
N VAL A 414 -17.87 2.71 5.01
CA VAL A 414 -18.81 3.42 5.91
C VAL A 414 -18.69 3.01 7.38
N GLY A 415 -17.61 2.34 7.77
CA GLY A 415 -17.33 1.97 9.16
C GLY A 415 -18.08 0.75 9.69
N ARG A 416 -18.61 -0.13 8.83
CA ARG A 416 -19.10 -1.44 9.28
C ARG A 416 -17.92 -2.36 9.58
N LEU A 417 -17.76 -2.73 10.83
CA LEU A 417 -16.81 -3.75 11.28
C LEU A 417 -17.50 -5.12 11.29
N GLY A 418 -16.76 -6.18 10.97
CA GLY A 418 -17.21 -7.54 11.20
C GLY A 418 -16.07 -8.55 11.27
N ILE A 419 -16.43 -9.76 11.71
CA ILE A 419 -15.52 -10.91 11.84
C ILE A 419 -15.95 -12.03 10.89
N LEU A 420 -14.98 -12.67 10.25
CA LEU A 420 -15.15 -13.87 9.45
C LEU A 420 -14.27 -15.02 9.96
N SER A 421 -14.75 -16.25 9.76
CA SER A 421 -13.89 -17.42 9.93
C SER A 421 -12.77 -17.42 8.90
N ARG A 422 -11.55 -17.68 9.38
CA ARG A 422 -10.38 -18.01 8.55
C ARG A 422 -10.54 -19.36 7.85
N ASP A 423 -11.41 -20.25 8.34
CA ASP A 423 -11.69 -21.53 7.69
C ASP A 423 -12.58 -21.34 6.45
N VAL A 424 -11.93 -20.92 5.36
CA VAL A 424 -12.59 -20.70 4.07
C VAL A 424 -13.06 -22.01 3.45
N ARG A 425 -12.31 -23.11 3.64
CA ARG A 425 -12.56 -24.40 2.98
C ARG A 425 -13.83 -25.08 3.48
N ASN A 426 -14.16 -24.97 4.77
CA ASN A 426 -15.32 -25.61 5.37
C ASN A 426 -16.59 -24.72 5.39
N GLY A 427 -16.64 -23.70 4.52
CA GLY A 427 -17.82 -22.82 4.37
C GLY A 427 -17.93 -21.71 5.41
N GLY A 428 -16.96 -21.57 6.32
CA GLY A 428 -16.91 -20.50 7.33
C GLY A 428 -16.81 -19.09 6.72
N PHE A 429 -16.41 -18.98 5.46
CA PHE A 429 -16.34 -17.73 4.68
C PHE A 429 -17.70 -17.21 4.21
N ARG A 430 -18.80 -17.98 4.32
CA ARG A 430 -20.12 -17.59 3.81
C ARG A 430 -20.86 -16.56 4.67
N LYS A 431 -20.60 -16.56 5.98
CA LYS A 431 -21.35 -15.78 6.97
C LYS A 431 -20.38 -15.11 7.93
N ALA A 432 -20.66 -13.86 8.27
CA ALA A 432 -19.94 -13.18 9.34
C ALA A 432 -20.32 -13.80 10.69
N LEU A 433 -19.36 -13.90 11.59
CA LEU A 433 -19.57 -14.36 12.97
C LEU A 433 -20.20 -13.26 13.83
N ALA A 434 -19.74 -12.02 13.64
CA ALA A 434 -20.26 -10.82 14.25
C ALA A 434 -20.13 -9.63 13.29
N SER A 435 -20.94 -8.59 13.50
CA SER A 435 -20.78 -7.29 12.85
C SER A 435 -21.38 -6.17 13.71
N LEU A 436 -20.82 -4.98 13.62
CA LEU A 436 -21.37 -3.74 14.18
C LEU A 436 -21.06 -2.54 13.29
N MET A 437 -21.82 -1.46 13.47
CA MET A 437 -21.47 -0.14 12.93
C MET A 437 -20.64 0.64 13.94
N LEU A 438 -19.51 1.18 13.48
CA LEU A 438 -18.75 2.25 14.13
C LEU A 438 -19.38 3.60 13.80
N GLY A 439 -19.18 4.62 14.63
CA GLY A 439 -19.70 5.98 14.40
C GLY A 439 -21.24 6.13 14.42
N ALA A 440 -21.98 5.03 14.59
CA ALA A 440 -23.43 5.06 14.78
C ALA A 440 -23.76 5.85 16.06
N ALA A 441 -24.34 7.04 15.88
CA ALA A 441 -24.54 8.11 16.86
C ALA A 441 -24.64 7.62 18.31
N LYS A 442 -23.74 8.14 19.17
CA LYS A 442 -23.69 7.99 20.64
C LYS A 442 -24.83 7.10 21.17
N ARG A 443 -24.61 5.78 21.17
CA ARG A 443 -25.50 4.84 21.86
C ARG A 443 -25.77 5.39 23.26
N GLU A 444 -27.00 5.29 23.74
CA GLU A 444 -27.31 5.69 25.11
C GLU A 444 -26.50 4.76 26.04
N GLY A 445 -25.51 5.32 26.76
CA GLY A 445 -24.49 4.55 27.48
C GLY A 445 -23.23 4.15 26.66
N SER A 446 -22.95 4.79 25.52
CA SER A 446 -21.73 4.55 24.73
C SER A 446 -20.46 4.86 25.56
N PRO A 447 -19.43 3.99 25.54
CA PRO A 447 -18.20 4.17 26.31
C PRO A 447 -17.20 5.17 25.67
N ALA A 448 -17.65 6.06 24.78
CA ALA A 448 -16.87 7.22 24.35
C ALA A 448 -16.58 8.12 25.58
N LYS A 449 -15.31 8.18 26.00
CA LYS A 449 -14.87 8.85 27.26
C LYS A 449 -14.60 10.34 27.08
N THR A 450 -14.80 10.84 25.87
CA THR A 450 -14.52 12.20 25.44
C THR A 450 -15.67 13.16 25.77
N ASP A 451 -15.40 14.08 26.69
CA ASP A 451 -16.18 15.31 26.88
C ASP A 451 -16.09 16.27 25.67
N LYS A 452 -15.20 16.01 24.70
CA LYS A 452 -14.90 16.90 23.58
C LYS A 452 -15.89 16.75 22.43
N THR A 453 -16.11 17.84 21.71
CA THR A 453 -16.97 17.89 20.53
C THR A 453 -16.15 18.17 19.28
N LEU A 454 -16.46 17.47 18.20
CA LEU A 454 -16.09 17.92 16.85
C LEU A 454 -16.84 19.21 16.55
N THR A 455 -16.14 20.26 16.16
CA THR A 455 -16.71 21.52 15.66
C THR A 455 -16.21 21.81 14.26
N PRO A 456 -16.86 22.71 13.51
CA PRO A 456 -16.37 23.20 12.22
C PRO A 456 -15.04 23.96 12.25
N ASP A 457 -14.28 23.91 13.36
CA ASP A 457 -12.95 24.51 13.57
C ASP A 457 -11.95 23.52 14.21
N GLY A 458 -12.30 22.22 14.34
CA GLY A 458 -11.47 21.18 14.98
C GLY A 458 -12.11 20.56 16.23
N VAL A 459 -11.32 20.02 17.16
CA VAL A 459 -11.83 19.43 18.41
C VAL A 459 -11.93 20.49 19.50
N SER A 460 -13.15 20.86 19.90
CA SER A 460 -13.39 21.82 20.98
C SER A 460 -13.72 21.15 22.33
N GLY A 461 -13.73 21.96 23.40
CA GLY A 461 -14.06 21.53 24.77
C GLY A 461 -15.53 21.11 24.96
N PRO A 462 -15.96 20.90 26.23
CA PRO A 462 -17.30 20.40 26.54
C PRO A 462 -18.40 21.31 26.01
N PRO A 463 -19.37 20.77 25.23
CA PRO A 463 -20.42 21.58 24.62
C PRO A 463 -21.56 21.82 25.61
N ASN A 464 -22.05 23.05 25.65
CA ASN A 464 -23.43 23.29 26.11
C ASN A 464 -24.37 22.59 25.11
N GLY A 465 -25.24 21.72 25.62
CA GLY A 465 -25.82 20.63 24.84
C GLY A 465 -26.65 21.04 23.62
N SER A 466 -26.24 20.53 22.45
CA SER A 466 -27.14 20.23 21.32
C SER A 466 -26.65 18.97 20.62
N PHE A 467 -27.46 17.91 20.58
CA PHE A 467 -27.13 16.68 19.88
C PHE A 467 -27.45 16.83 18.37
N SER A 468 -26.45 16.65 17.50
CA SER A 468 -26.66 16.47 16.07
C SER A 468 -27.02 15.02 15.73
N ALA A 469 -27.59 14.82 14.54
CA ALA A 469 -28.03 13.53 14.02
C ALA A 469 -26.83 12.56 13.75
N PRO A 470 -27.08 11.27 13.44
CA PRO A 470 -26.02 10.36 13.04
C PRO A 470 -25.21 10.91 11.87
N GLU A 471 -23.96 11.20 12.16
CA GLU A 471 -23.03 11.78 11.21
C GLU A 471 -22.22 10.68 10.55
N ASP A 472 -22.42 10.51 9.24
CA ASP A 472 -21.67 9.51 8.46
C ASP A 472 -20.16 9.68 8.63
N ILE A 473 -19.47 8.54 8.68
CA ILE A 473 -18.02 8.41 8.73
C ILE A 473 -17.51 7.69 7.47
N GLU A 474 -16.28 8.00 7.05
CA GLU A 474 -15.58 7.28 5.98
C GLU A 474 -14.33 6.58 6.53
N VAL A 475 -14.05 5.36 6.09
CA VAL A 475 -12.80 4.62 6.37
C VAL A 475 -12.01 4.48 5.07
N SER A 476 -10.87 5.18 5.01
CA SER A 476 -10.05 5.34 3.79
C SER A 476 -8.79 4.47 3.77
N ASN A 477 -8.37 3.92 4.91
CA ASN A 477 -7.14 3.15 5.10
C ASN A 477 -7.39 1.81 5.82
N ASN A 478 -6.34 1.00 5.95
CA ASN A 478 -6.39 -0.28 6.65
C ASN A 478 -6.46 -0.08 8.19
N ILE A 479 -6.53 -1.19 8.93
CA ILE A 479 -6.73 -1.24 10.40
C ILE A 479 -5.60 -1.99 11.08
N ALA A 480 -5.52 -1.87 12.41
CA ALA A 480 -4.65 -2.71 13.23
C ALA A 480 -5.46 -3.57 14.21
N CYS A 481 -4.90 -4.73 14.57
CA CYS A 481 -5.38 -5.60 15.63
C CYS A 481 -4.25 -5.88 16.62
N ASP A 482 -4.59 -5.97 17.91
CA ASP A 482 -3.68 -6.38 18.96
C ASP A 482 -3.85 -7.84 19.40
N ASP A 483 -2.97 -8.27 20.29
CA ASP A 483 -2.92 -9.64 20.84
C ASP A 483 -3.96 -9.91 21.95
N GLN A 484 -4.77 -8.92 22.35
CA GLN A 484 -5.85 -9.03 23.34
C GLN A 484 -7.26 -8.89 22.72
N GLY A 485 -7.35 -8.89 21.38
CA GLY A 485 -8.64 -8.76 20.67
C GLY A 485 -9.06 -7.33 20.34
N GLY A 486 -8.26 -6.32 20.67
CA GLY A 486 -8.50 -4.94 20.25
C GLY A 486 -8.36 -4.77 18.74
N ILE A 487 -9.34 -4.12 18.10
CA ILE A 487 -9.38 -3.77 16.68
C ILE A 487 -9.47 -2.26 16.58
N TYR A 488 -8.48 -1.65 15.93
CA TYR A 488 -8.23 -0.22 15.90
C TYR A 488 -8.49 0.31 14.49
N VAL A 489 -9.49 1.19 14.36
CA VAL A 489 -9.97 1.71 13.07
C VAL A 489 -9.90 3.22 13.09
N VAL A 490 -9.33 3.82 12.05
CA VAL A 490 -9.38 5.27 11.83
C VAL A 490 -10.51 5.54 10.84
N SER A 491 -11.41 6.44 11.19
CA SER A 491 -12.38 7.01 10.26
C SER A 491 -12.13 8.50 10.05
N SER A 492 -12.88 9.13 9.15
CA SER A 492 -12.85 10.56 8.85
C SER A 492 -13.08 11.50 10.03
N LYS A 493 -13.54 10.97 11.18
CA LYS A 493 -13.93 11.75 12.36
C LYS A 493 -13.35 11.24 13.68
N TYR A 494 -13.08 9.95 13.80
CA TYR A 494 -12.68 9.34 15.07
C TYR A 494 -11.59 8.27 14.89
N MET A 495 -10.75 8.15 15.90
CA MET A 495 -10.05 6.90 16.19
C MET A 495 -11.00 6.01 16.98
N HIS A 496 -11.24 4.78 16.52
CA HIS A 496 -12.11 3.81 17.17
C HIS A 496 -11.30 2.64 17.72
N LYS A 497 -11.70 2.12 18.89
CA LYS A 497 -11.38 0.75 19.30
C LYS A 497 -12.67 -0.05 19.44
N ALA A 498 -12.75 -1.16 18.71
CA ALA A 498 -13.60 -2.29 19.06
C ALA A 498 -12.78 -3.41 19.72
N GLU A 499 -13.45 -4.37 20.32
CA GLU A 499 -12.83 -5.56 20.91
C GLU A 499 -13.62 -6.81 20.49
N TRP A 500 -12.87 -7.85 20.14
CA TRP A 500 -13.36 -9.18 19.81
C TRP A 500 -12.96 -10.15 20.92
N ASP A 501 -13.94 -10.67 21.65
CA ASP A 501 -13.75 -11.59 22.78
C ASP A 501 -13.74 -13.09 22.40
N GLY A 502 -13.89 -13.39 21.10
CA GLY A 502 -14.07 -14.75 20.56
C GLY A 502 -15.51 -15.08 20.17
N GLU A 503 -16.50 -14.31 20.62
CA GLU A 503 -17.93 -14.48 20.29
C GLU A 503 -18.62 -13.20 19.80
N LYS A 504 -18.23 -12.04 20.34
CA LYS A 504 -18.92 -10.75 20.15
C LYS A 504 -17.94 -9.62 19.84
N LEU A 505 -18.41 -8.69 19.02
CA LEU A 505 -17.78 -7.39 18.81
C LEU A 505 -18.41 -6.35 19.72
N THR A 506 -17.59 -5.61 20.46
CA THR A 506 -18.01 -4.49 21.32
C THR A 506 -17.20 -3.24 21.01
N VAL A 507 -17.84 -2.06 20.88
CA VAL A 507 -17.11 -0.78 20.80
C VAL A 507 -16.64 -0.40 22.21
N ILE A 508 -15.34 -0.16 22.38
CA ILE A 508 -14.72 0.13 23.70
C ILE A 508 -14.51 1.63 23.89
N TRP A 509 -14.13 2.35 22.84
CA TRP A 509 -14.04 3.81 22.82
C TRP A 509 -14.02 4.34 21.38
N GLU A 510 -14.47 5.57 21.21
CA GLU A 510 -14.45 6.33 19.95
C GLU A 510 -14.03 7.76 20.32
N GLU A 511 -12.88 8.21 19.82
CA GLU A 511 -12.22 9.44 20.28
C GLU A 511 -11.90 10.34 19.07
N PRO A 512 -12.35 11.61 19.07
CA PRO A 512 -12.08 12.52 17.97
C PRO A 512 -10.62 12.99 18.01
N TYR A 513 -10.03 13.09 16.82
CA TYR A 513 -8.72 13.70 16.58
C TYR A 513 -8.90 14.98 15.76
N ASP A 514 -7.84 15.76 15.60
CA ASP A 514 -7.95 17.09 14.99
C ASP A 514 -8.14 16.99 13.47
N LEU A 515 -9.18 17.67 12.98
CA LEU A 515 -9.58 17.73 11.58
C LEU A 515 -9.45 19.17 11.08
N GLU A 516 -8.81 19.40 9.93
CA GLU A 516 -8.93 20.67 9.22
C GLU A 516 -10.33 20.76 8.54
N PRO A 517 -11.17 21.74 8.91
CA PRO A 517 -12.46 21.94 8.28
C PRO A 517 -12.31 22.62 6.92
N GLY A 518 -13.10 22.20 5.94
CA GLY A 518 -13.18 22.87 4.63
C GLY A 518 -12.28 22.30 3.52
N LEU A 519 -11.40 21.34 3.81
CA LEU A 519 -10.66 20.60 2.77
C LEU A 519 -11.48 19.51 2.04
N GLY A 520 -12.74 19.28 2.43
CA GLY A 520 -13.68 18.40 1.71
C GLY A 520 -13.10 17.03 1.36
N GLY A 521 -12.37 16.41 2.29
CA GLY A 521 -11.78 15.09 2.11
C GLY A 521 -10.51 15.00 1.27
N THR A 522 -10.03 16.10 0.69
CA THR A 522 -8.96 16.10 -0.34
C THR A 522 -7.78 17.00 0.01
N ALA A 523 -6.99 16.56 1.00
CA ALA A 523 -5.57 16.92 0.97
C ALA A 523 -4.91 16.25 -0.26
N PRO A 524 -3.95 16.89 -0.93
CA PRO A 524 -3.19 16.21 -1.98
C PRO A 524 -2.51 14.94 -1.43
N VAL A 525 -2.39 13.89 -2.25
CA VAL A 525 -1.86 12.56 -1.87
C VAL A 525 -2.78 11.75 -0.94
N ARG A 526 -3.83 12.33 -0.35
CA ARG A 526 -4.78 11.62 0.54
C ARG A 526 -5.75 10.72 -0.21
N LEU A 527 -6.07 9.55 0.36
CA LEU A 527 -6.92 8.52 -0.27
C LEU A 527 -8.43 8.64 0.03
N GLY A 528 -8.80 9.41 1.05
CA GLY A 528 -10.18 9.71 1.48
C GLY A 528 -10.17 10.52 2.79
N GLU A 529 -11.32 10.99 3.27
CA GLU A 529 -11.34 11.94 4.39
C GLU A 529 -10.68 11.42 5.68
N GLY A 530 -10.16 12.33 6.51
CA GLY A 530 -9.53 12.01 7.78
C GLY A 530 -7.99 11.99 7.77
N SER A 531 -7.42 11.21 8.68
CA SER A 531 -6.01 11.19 9.13
C SER A 531 -4.95 10.82 8.09
N GLY A 532 -5.31 10.19 6.96
CA GLY A 532 -4.33 9.78 5.94
C GLY A 532 -3.47 8.57 6.29
N SER A 533 -3.39 8.15 7.57
CA SER A 533 -2.59 7.02 8.03
C SER A 533 -3.43 5.78 8.39
N THR A 534 -2.89 4.58 8.17
CA THR A 534 -3.29 3.36 8.90
C THR A 534 -2.88 3.52 10.37
N PRO A 535 -3.71 3.17 11.37
CA PRO A 535 -3.32 3.22 12.78
C PRO A 535 -2.24 2.18 13.09
N THR A 536 -1.15 2.61 13.72
CA THR A 536 -0.03 1.72 14.07
C THR A 536 0.07 1.55 15.59
N LEU A 537 0.22 0.31 16.07
CA LEU A 537 0.37 0.05 17.50
C LEU A 537 1.82 0.22 17.97
N MET A 538 2.01 0.73 19.18
CA MET A 538 3.30 1.05 19.77
C MET A 538 3.36 0.65 21.26
N GLY A 539 4.58 0.39 21.76
CA GLY A 539 4.87 0.18 23.17
C GLY A 539 4.88 -1.28 23.61
N THR A 540 4.47 -1.54 24.86
CA THR A 540 4.50 -2.86 25.51
C THR A 540 3.10 -3.38 25.81
N ALA A 541 2.98 -4.65 26.25
CA ALA A 541 1.69 -5.22 26.68
C ALA A 541 1.02 -4.42 27.83
N SER A 542 1.81 -3.86 28.75
CA SER A 542 1.30 -3.03 29.86
C SER A 542 1.10 -1.56 29.51
N ARG A 543 1.77 -1.06 28.45
CA ARG A 543 1.78 0.34 28.02
C ARG A 543 1.66 0.40 26.50
N ARG A 544 0.46 0.09 26.01
CA ARG A 544 0.12 0.05 24.59
C ARG A 544 -0.48 1.37 24.15
N TYR A 545 -0.02 1.87 23.01
CA TYR A 545 -0.49 3.08 22.37
C TYR A 545 -0.88 2.80 20.92
N VAL A 546 -1.79 3.60 20.38
CA VAL A 546 -2.03 3.69 18.93
C VAL A 546 -1.52 5.05 18.44
N VAL A 547 -0.90 5.03 17.26
CA VAL A 547 -0.23 6.18 16.65
C VAL A 547 -0.83 6.44 15.28
N ILE A 548 -1.13 7.72 15.01
CA ILE A 548 -1.63 8.24 13.74
C ILE A 548 -0.97 9.59 13.43
N THR A 549 -0.99 10.01 12.17
CA THR A 549 -1.04 11.43 11.81
C THR A 549 -2.48 11.94 11.98
N ASP A 550 -2.70 13.15 12.48
CA ASP A 550 -4.02 13.78 12.40
C ASP A 550 -4.29 14.36 11.00
N SER A 551 -5.37 15.14 10.85
CA SER A 551 -5.67 15.86 9.61
C SER A 551 -5.73 17.37 9.80
N ALA A 552 -4.98 17.90 10.76
CA ALA A 552 -4.77 19.34 10.90
C ALA A 552 -3.87 19.88 9.76
N LYS A 553 -4.00 21.17 9.46
CA LYS A 553 -3.25 21.85 8.40
C LYS A 553 -1.74 21.65 8.52
N LEU A 554 -1.22 22.02 9.68
CA LEU A 554 0.09 21.57 10.17
C LEU A 554 -0.16 20.26 10.91
N MET A 555 -0.02 19.14 10.19
CA MET A 555 -0.29 17.81 10.73
C MET A 555 0.47 17.56 12.02
N ASN A 556 -0.16 16.89 12.98
CA ASN A 556 0.51 16.38 14.17
C ASN A 556 0.68 14.86 14.10
N LEU A 557 1.80 14.38 14.64
CA LEU A 557 1.92 13.02 15.13
C LEU A 557 1.15 12.92 16.45
N VAL A 558 0.21 11.99 16.53
CA VAL A 558 -0.68 11.81 17.69
C VAL A 558 -0.48 10.42 18.30
N VAL A 559 -0.27 10.39 19.62
CA VAL A 559 -0.11 9.16 20.40
C VAL A 559 -1.27 9.05 21.40
N MET A 560 -2.04 7.97 21.31
CA MET A 560 -3.26 7.73 22.10
C MET A 560 -3.10 6.45 22.94
N ASP A 561 -3.50 6.48 24.22
CA ASP A 561 -3.50 5.28 25.09
C ASP A 561 -4.51 4.26 24.54
N ALA A 562 -4.04 3.06 24.18
CA ALA A 562 -4.86 2.10 23.43
C ALA A 562 -6.04 1.51 24.25
N ARG A 563 -5.99 1.61 25.58
CA ARG A 563 -7.05 1.11 26.49
C ARG A 563 -8.15 2.13 26.71
N THR A 564 -7.83 3.42 26.68
CA THR A 564 -8.74 4.51 27.03
C THR A 564 -9.09 5.42 25.85
N GLY A 565 -8.32 5.36 24.77
CA GLY A 565 -8.42 6.23 23.60
C GLY A 565 -7.90 7.66 23.84
N LYS A 566 -7.56 8.01 25.08
CA LYS A 566 -7.09 9.34 25.44
C LYS A 566 -5.82 9.69 24.65
N VAL A 567 -5.84 10.84 23.96
CA VAL A 567 -4.60 11.44 23.42
C VAL A 567 -3.67 11.82 24.57
N GLU A 568 -2.52 11.16 24.65
CA GLU A 568 -1.50 11.41 25.68
C GLU A 568 -0.45 12.41 25.20
N ALA A 569 -0.14 12.43 23.90
CA ALA A 569 0.76 13.41 23.30
C ALA A 569 0.38 13.77 21.85
N ARG A 570 0.75 14.99 21.46
CA ARG A 570 0.72 15.52 20.08
C ARG A 570 2.05 16.21 19.81
N HIS A 571 2.52 16.19 18.57
CA HIS A 571 3.68 16.96 18.14
C HIS A 571 3.51 17.39 16.67
N PRO A 572 3.71 18.67 16.32
CA PRO A 572 3.63 19.10 14.93
C PRO A 572 4.73 18.44 14.09
N ILE A 573 4.36 18.00 12.89
CA ILE A 573 5.29 17.49 11.89
C ILE A 573 5.73 18.67 11.03
N THR A 574 7.04 18.93 10.98
CA THR A 574 7.58 20.16 10.39
C THR A 574 8.60 19.90 9.29
N PHE A 575 9.14 18.68 9.21
CA PHE A 575 10.30 18.35 8.39
C PHE A 575 11.46 19.35 8.60
N GLY A 576 11.56 19.87 9.83
CA GLY A 576 12.56 20.83 10.29
C GLY A 576 12.37 22.27 9.81
N ASP A 577 11.23 22.66 9.23
CA ASP A 577 10.87 24.08 9.05
C ASP A 577 10.11 24.59 10.29
N PRO A 578 10.73 25.42 11.16
CA PRO A 578 10.07 25.97 12.35
C PRO A 578 8.97 27.00 12.01
N THR A 579 8.82 27.38 10.74
CA THR A 579 7.79 28.31 10.26
C THR A 579 6.67 27.63 9.47
N ALA A 580 6.69 26.30 9.37
CA ALA A 580 5.69 25.51 8.66
C ALA A 580 4.27 25.82 9.16
N LYS A 581 3.35 26.05 8.21
CA LYS A 581 1.92 26.28 8.47
C LYS A 581 1.00 25.23 7.84
N GLU A 582 1.57 24.39 6.98
CA GLU A 582 0.89 23.35 6.22
C GLU A 582 1.90 22.21 5.99
N THR A 583 1.56 20.99 6.38
CA THR A 583 2.37 19.78 6.13
C THR A 583 1.46 18.58 5.94
N THR A 584 1.88 17.65 5.08
CA THR A 584 1.10 16.47 4.69
C THR A 584 1.98 15.23 4.77
N SER A 585 1.49 14.18 5.44
CA SER A 585 2.14 12.88 5.63
C SER A 585 1.05 11.79 5.59
N GLU A 586 0.87 11.19 4.42
CA GLU A 586 -0.25 10.31 4.05
C GLU A 586 0.17 8.83 3.96
N GLN A 587 1.28 8.48 4.61
CA GLN A 587 1.75 7.10 4.74
C GLN A 587 1.58 6.64 6.20
N SER A 588 1.41 5.34 6.40
CA SER A 588 1.36 4.77 7.75
C SER A 588 2.62 5.10 8.55
N VAL A 589 2.42 5.59 9.77
CA VAL A 589 3.53 5.95 10.68
C VAL A 589 4.43 4.74 10.92
N LEU A 590 5.71 4.86 10.56
CA LEU A 590 6.69 3.80 10.71
C LEU A 590 7.14 3.70 12.17
N VAL A 591 6.53 2.78 12.91
CA VAL A 591 6.86 2.51 14.32
C VAL A 591 7.93 1.44 14.46
N HIS A 592 8.91 1.72 15.31
CA HIS A 592 9.91 0.77 15.77
C HIS A 592 10.28 1.07 17.22
N GLY A 593 9.69 0.32 18.14
CA GLY A 593 9.74 0.59 19.58
C GLY A 593 9.11 1.94 19.93
N TRP A 594 9.80 2.75 20.73
CA TRP A 594 9.35 4.10 21.10
C TRP A 594 9.58 5.18 20.03
N ARG A 595 10.15 4.82 18.88
CA ARG A 595 10.44 5.74 17.78
C ARG A 595 9.46 5.58 16.63
N MET A 596 9.09 6.72 16.03
CA MET A 596 8.13 6.86 14.94
C MET A 596 8.78 7.68 13.84
N ALA A 597 8.70 7.27 12.58
CA ALA A 597 9.16 8.08 11.44
C ALA A 597 8.01 8.35 10.45
N VAL A 598 8.04 9.54 9.86
CA VAL A 598 7.10 10.01 8.84
C VAL A 598 7.85 10.60 7.65
N VAL A 599 7.21 10.64 6.50
CA VAL A 599 7.77 11.12 5.23
C VAL A 599 6.95 12.29 4.70
N ASN A 600 7.59 13.24 4.03
CA ASN A 600 6.89 14.39 3.48
C ASN A 600 6.12 13.99 2.21
N ASN A 601 4.82 14.24 2.21
CA ASN A 601 3.93 14.04 1.06
C ASN A 601 3.25 15.35 0.62
N GLN A 602 3.58 16.50 1.23
CA GLN A 602 3.11 17.82 0.82
C GLN A 602 3.61 18.12 -0.60
N PRO A 603 2.75 18.40 -1.59
CA PRO A 603 3.23 18.64 -2.95
C PRO A 603 4.14 19.86 -3.04
N THR A 604 5.16 19.76 -3.89
CA THR A 604 6.06 20.86 -4.22
C THR A 604 5.31 21.99 -4.93
N GLU A 605 5.80 23.22 -4.80
CA GLU A 605 5.16 24.38 -5.44
C GLU A 605 5.17 24.25 -6.98
N GLU A 606 6.18 23.60 -7.57
CA GLU A 606 6.19 23.25 -9.00
C GLU A 606 4.99 22.38 -9.37
N THR A 607 4.70 21.35 -8.57
CA THR A 607 3.54 20.48 -8.80
C THR A 607 2.22 21.25 -8.60
N ARG A 608 2.09 22.09 -7.57
CA ARG A 608 0.90 22.95 -7.32
C ARG A 608 0.63 23.97 -8.42
N VAL A 609 1.68 24.49 -9.07
CA VAL A 609 1.54 25.39 -10.22
C VAL A 609 1.24 24.60 -11.51
N SER A 610 1.81 23.39 -11.67
CA SER A 610 1.56 22.53 -12.83
C SER A 610 0.11 22.02 -12.94
N THR A 611 -0.60 21.83 -11.82
CA THR A 611 -2.02 21.47 -11.81
C THR A 611 -2.88 22.54 -12.50
N ASN A 612 -2.54 23.83 -12.34
CA ASN A 612 -3.20 24.91 -13.07
C ASN A 612 -2.84 24.94 -14.56
N PHE A 613 -1.63 24.50 -14.93
CA PHE A 613 -1.20 24.42 -16.34
C PHE A 613 -1.92 23.30 -17.12
N LEU A 614 -2.21 22.16 -16.49
CA LEU A 614 -2.97 21.09 -17.15
C LEU A 614 -4.46 21.43 -17.33
N HIS A 615 -5.04 22.27 -16.48
CA HIS A 615 -6.35 22.87 -16.77
C HIS A 615 -6.37 23.68 -18.10
N TYR A 616 -5.21 24.12 -18.60
CA TYR A 616 -5.06 24.83 -19.87
C TYR A 616 -4.85 23.90 -21.09
N LEU A 617 -4.37 22.67 -20.89
CA LEU A 617 -4.08 21.69 -21.96
C LEU A 617 -5.22 20.69 -22.19
N GLY A 618 -6.34 20.83 -21.48
CA GLY A 618 -7.46 19.89 -21.49
C GLY A 618 -7.57 19.18 -20.14
N SER A 619 -8.79 19.10 -19.61
CA SER A 619 -9.06 18.64 -18.25
C SER A 619 -8.45 17.26 -17.94
N PRO A 620 -8.17 16.93 -16.66
CA PRO A 620 -7.71 15.59 -16.25
C PRO A 620 -8.63 14.46 -16.74
N THR A 621 -9.93 14.74 -16.90
CA THR A 621 -10.92 13.85 -17.52
C THR A 621 -10.64 13.53 -18.99
N THR A 622 -9.76 14.24 -19.70
CA THR A 622 -9.39 13.96 -21.10
C THR A 622 -8.25 12.94 -21.17
N PHE A 623 -7.25 13.03 -20.29
CA PHE A 623 -6.23 11.98 -20.11
C PHE A 623 -6.88 10.67 -19.62
N LEU A 624 -7.88 10.79 -18.74
CA LEU A 624 -8.68 9.65 -18.27
C LEU A 624 -9.84 9.24 -19.19
N ALA A 625 -10.25 10.05 -20.18
CA ALA A 625 -11.27 9.64 -21.17
C ALA A 625 -10.79 8.48 -22.06
N GLY A 626 -9.48 8.29 -22.19
CA GLY A 626 -8.90 7.07 -22.77
C GLY A 626 -9.08 5.81 -21.90
N LEU A 627 -9.57 5.96 -20.66
CA LEU A 627 -9.69 4.91 -19.64
C LEU A 627 -11.08 4.82 -18.98
N SER A 628 -11.98 5.80 -19.16
CA SER A 628 -13.30 5.82 -18.52
C SER A 628 -14.45 6.18 -19.46
N SER A 629 -15.37 5.22 -19.69
CA SER A 629 -16.60 5.43 -20.45
C SER A 629 -17.85 5.00 -19.67
N SER A 630 -18.43 5.91 -18.88
CA SER A 630 -19.86 6.04 -18.57
C SER A 630 -20.09 7.13 -17.51
N GLY A 631 -21.27 7.77 -17.54
CA GLY A 631 -21.55 8.99 -16.79
C GLY A 631 -22.06 8.80 -15.34
N SER A 632 -22.38 9.94 -14.71
CA SER A 632 -22.97 10.16 -13.38
C SER A 632 -22.14 9.80 -12.12
N ALA A 633 -21.03 9.07 -12.21
CA ALA A 633 -20.10 8.84 -11.07
C ALA A 633 -19.01 9.94 -10.90
N LEU A 634 -19.13 11.07 -11.60
CA LEU A 634 -18.01 11.96 -11.92
C LEU A 634 -17.44 12.81 -10.77
N SER A 635 -18.22 13.22 -9.77
CA SER A 635 -17.73 14.13 -8.71
C SER A 635 -16.64 13.49 -7.85
N ARG A 636 -16.98 12.43 -7.11
CA ARG A 636 -16.02 11.72 -6.24
C ARG A 636 -14.82 11.11 -6.98
N LEU A 637 -14.97 10.82 -8.28
CA LEU A 637 -13.86 10.36 -9.13
C LEU A 637 -12.90 11.51 -9.44
N ASN A 638 -13.38 12.71 -9.77
CA ASN A 638 -12.54 13.88 -9.97
C ASN A 638 -11.73 14.20 -8.71
N ASP A 639 -12.35 14.13 -7.55
CA ASP A 639 -11.74 14.44 -6.25
C ASP A 639 -10.61 13.45 -5.90
N THR A 640 -10.86 12.13 -6.03
CA THR A 640 -9.82 11.09 -5.83
C THR A 640 -8.67 11.24 -6.85
N VAL A 641 -9.00 11.56 -8.11
CA VAL A 641 -8.02 11.73 -9.20
C VAL A 641 -7.14 12.96 -8.98
N ALA A 642 -7.72 14.08 -8.54
CA ALA A 642 -6.99 15.30 -8.22
C ALA A 642 -6.05 15.08 -7.04
N ALA A 643 -6.50 14.40 -5.98
CA ALA A 643 -5.66 14.05 -4.84
C ALA A 643 -4.52 13.08 -5.24
N ALA A 644 -4.78 12.10 -6.11
CA ALA A 644 -3.76 11.16 -6.60
C ALA A 644 -2.82 11.76 -7.66
N PHE A 645 -3.10 12.95 -8.21
CA PHE A 645 -2.34 13.51 -9.33
C PHE A 645 -0.84 13.73 -9.03
N PRO A 646 -0.42 14.34 -7.89
CA PRO A 646 0.99 14.46 -7.52
C PRO A 646 1.71 13.10 -7.47
N VAL A 647 1.02 12.05 -7.01
CA VAL A 647 1.56 10.69 -7.00
C VAL A 647 1.69 10.12 -8.40
N ILE A 648 0.70 10.29 -9.28
CA ILE A 648 0.74 9.80 -10.67
C ILE A 648 1.88 10.44 -11.46
N VAL A 649 2.04 11.76 -11.37
CA VAL A 649 3.16 12.46 -12.03
C VAL A 649 4.50 12.27 -11.30
N GLY A 650 4.47 11.73 -10.08
CA GLY A 650 5.64 11.41 -9.30
C GLY A 650 6.37 12.65 -8.81
N ASP A 651 5.70 13.50 -8.02
CA ASP A 651 6.33 14.56 -7.24
C ASP A 651 7.44 13.98 -6.31
N ALA A 652 8.35 14.82 -5.81
CA ALA A 652 9.44 14.43 -4.92
C ALA A 652 9.66 15.44 -3.76
N PRO A 653 8.64 15.69 -2.92
CA PRO A 653 8.82 16.46 -1.70
C PRO A 653 9.87 15.86 -0.77
N LYS A 654 10.79 16.71 -0.33
CA LYS A 654 11.87 16.33 0.59
C LYS A 654 11.43 16.44 2.03
N GLY A 655 11.89 15.51 2.86
CA GLY A 655 11.61 15.49 4.29
C GLY A 655 11.38 14.08 4.79
N VAL A 656 12.20 13.66 5.74
CA VAL A 656 11.94 12.53 6.63
C VAL A 656 12.19 13.02 8.04
N GLU A 657 11.20 12.90 8.92
CA GLU A 657 11.31 13.32 10.32
C GLU A 657 11.05 12.11 11.23
N GLN A 658 11.92 11.94 12.23
CA GLN A 658 11.76 10.91 13.26
C GLN A 658 11.51 11.54 14.62
N PHE A 659 10.55 10.96 15.32
CA PHE A 659 10.16 11.30 16.66
C PHE A 659 10.40 10.14 17.63
N GLU A 660 10.47 10.47 18.91
CA GLU A 660 10.51 9.50 20.01
C GLU A 660 9.47 9.89 21.06
N TYR A 661 8.70 8.90 21.51
CA TYR A 661 7.72 9.05 22.58
C TYR A 661 8.26 8.47 23.89
N ASP A 662 8.44 9.32 24.88
CA ASP A 662 8.70 8.91 26.24
C ASP A 662 7.36 8.59 26.94
N PRO A 663 7.09 7.33 27.32
CA PRO A 663 5.83 6.93 27.92
C PRO A 663 5.71 7.36 29.39
N ASP A 664 6.83 7.68 30.07
CA ASP A 664 6.87 8.11 31.47
C ASP A 664 6.54 9.60 31.59
N THR A 665 7.19 10.45 30.78
CA THR A 665 6.86 11.89 30.75
C THR A 665 5.69 12.24 29.83
N LYS A 666 5.24 11.28 28.99
CA LYS A 666 4.18 11.45 27.98
C LYS A 666 4.49 12.56 26.99
N LYS A 667 5.74 12.63 26.54
CA LYS A 667 6.21 13.65 25.60
C LYS A 667 6.74 13.01 24.33
N ILE A 668 6.43 13.64 23.22
CA ILE A 668 7.07 13.38 21.94
C ILE A 668 8.20 14.40 21.77
N ARG A 669 9.34 13.96 21.24
CA ARG A 669 10.43 14.84 20.78
C ARG A 669 10.79 14.51 19.34
N SER A 670 11.06 15.51 18.51
CA SER A 670 11.82 15.29 17.26
C SER A 670 13.25 14.86 17.62
N VAL A 671 13.75 13.82 16.95
CA VAL A 671 15.07 13.20 17.22
C VAL A 671 16.07 13.60 16.14
N TRP A 672 15.65 13.53 14.88
CA TRP A 672 16.39 13.97 13.72
C TRP A 672 15.44 14.30 12.57
N VAL A 673 15.94 15.12 11.65
CA VAL A 673 15.27 15.47 10.39
C VAL A 673 16.28 15.31 9.26
N ASN A 674 15.90 14.60 8.21
CA ASN A 674 16.60 14.62 6.92
C ASN A 674 15.80 15.51 5.94
N LYS A 675 16.42 16.59 5.47
CA LYS A 675 15.80 17.59 4.58
C LYS A 675 16.10 17.37 3.10
N ASP A 676 16.91 16.38 2.77
CA ASP A 676 17.45 16.16 1.42
C ASP A 676 16.79 14.98 0.71
N VAL A 677 16.44 13.95 1.47
CA VAL A 677 15.78 12.73 0.97
C VAL A 677 14.29 12.97 0.75
N SER A 678 13.78 12.48 -0.39
CA SER A 678 12.37 12.46 -0.75
C SER A 678 11.87 11.02 -0.86
N ILE A 679 10.89 10.64 -0.04
CA ILE A 679 10.14 9.37 -0.12
C ILE A 679 8.67 9.76 -0.36
N PRO A 680 8.26 10.00 -1.62
CA PRO A 680 7.12 10.86 -1.90
C PRO A 680 5.76 10.16 -1.84
N ASN A 681 5.71 8.83 -1.92
CA ASN A 681 4.48 8.05 -1.84
C ASN A 681 4.67 6.57 -1.45
N GLY A 682 5.90 6.02 -1.43
CA GLY A 682 6.11 4.63 -1.04
C GLY A 682 6.03 4.45 0.47
N ILE A 683 5.30 3.44 0.95
CA ILE A 683 5.20 3.15 2.40
C ILE A 683 6.59 2.63 2.86
N PRO A 684 7.25 3.31 3.82
CA PRO A 684 8.59 2.93 4.25
C PRO A 684 8.58 1.74 5.23
N SER A 685 9.73 1.11 5.41
CA SER A 685 9.94 0.03 6.39
C SER A 685 11.29 0.15 7.10
N MET A 686 11.48 -0.61 8.17
CA MET A 686 12.71 -0.56 8.97
C MET A 686 13.23 -1.96 9.34
N SER A 687 14.52 -2.20 9.18
CA SER A 687 15.19 -3.42 9.63
C SER A 687 15.86 -3.19 10.98
N ALA A 688 15.40 -3.90 12.01
CA ALA A 688 16.04 -3.95 13.32
C ALA A 688 17.45 -4.56 13.27
N LYS A 689 17.78 -5.31 12.20
CA LYS A 689 19.06 -6.02 12.08
C LYS A 689 20.14 -5.19 11.37
N SER A 690 19.81 -4.49 10.29
CA SER A 690 20.73 -3.52 9.65
C SER A 690 20.66 -2.13 10.28
N GLN A 691 19.64 -1.84 11.10
CA GLN A 691 19.37 -0.54 11.70
C GLN A 691 19.12 0.57 10.67
N LEU A 692 18.55 0.18 9.52
CA LEU A 692 18.21 1.08 8.42
C LEU A 692 16.70 1.15 8.19
N MET A 693 16.23 2.36 7.88
CA MET A 693 14.96 2.66 7.25
C MET A 693 15.11 2.60 5.73
N TYR A 694 14.12 2.04 5.05
CA TYR A 694 14.07 1.95 3.60
C TYR A 694 12.79 2.58 3.06
N GLY A 695 12.89 3.26 1.91
CA GLY A 695 11.73 3.77 1.18
C GLY A 695 12.00 3.87 -0.32
N VAL A 696 10.96 3.77 -1.14
CA VAL A 696 11.04 4.15 -2.56
C VAL A 696 11.02 5.68 -2.64
N GLY A 697 12.17 6.24 -3.01
CA GLY A 697 12.39 7.67 -3.16
C GLY A 697 12.55 8.11 -4.60
N LYS A 698 12.80 9.41 -4.78
CA LYS A 698 13.05 10.03 -6.08
C LYS A 698 14.09 11.15 -5.96
N ARG A 699 15.10 11.14 -6.84
CA ARG A 699 16.17 12.15 -6.92
C ARG A 699 16.16 12.88 -8.27
N CYS A 700 16.50 14.18 -8.26
CA CYS A 700 16.55 15.05 -9.45
C CYS A 700 17.92 15.74 -9.55
N PRO A 701 18.58 15.76 -10.73
CA PRO A 701 19.99 16.17 -10.83
C PRO A 701 20.20 17.68 -11.02
N LEU A 702 19.14 18.44 -11.32
CA LEU A 702 19.24 19.87 -11.66
C LEU A 702 19.10 20.81 -10.45
N GLY A 703 19.12 20.29 -9.22
CA GLY A 703 19.07 21.08 -7.98
C GLY A 703 17.73 21.78 -7.70
N GLY A 704 16.81 21.83 -8.66
CA GLY A 704 15.44 22.29 -8.46
C GLY A 704 14.60 21.34 -7.60
N GLU A 705 13.43 21.83 -7.22
CA GLU A 705 12.36 20.97 -6.70
C GLU A 705 11.86 20.01 -7.79
N ALA A 706 10.88 19.20 -7.43
CA ALA A 706 10.70 17.90 -8.06
C ALA A 706 9.85 17.94 -9.33
N ALA A 707 10.48 18.30 -10.45
CA ALA A 707 9.86 18.28 -11.77
C ALA A 707 8.97 17.04 -12.00
N PRO A 708 7.65 17.23 -12.23
CA PRO A 708 6.73 16.17 -12.62
C PRO A 708 7.27 15.34 -13.79
N LEU A 709 7.07 14.02 -13.72
CA LEU A 709 7.45 13.02 -14.73
C LEU A 709 8.97 12.84 -14.96
N ARG A 710 9.83 13.69 -14.35
CA ARG A 710 11.30 13.68 -14.52
C ARG A 710 12.02 13.30 -13.23
N GLY A 711 13.04 12.45 -13.32
CA GLY A 711 13.87 12.08 -12.18
C GLY A 711 14.27 10.60 -12.17
N MET A 712 15.17 10.25 -11.25
CA MET A 712 15.56 8.87 -10.97
C MET A 712 14.77 8.38 -9.76
N TRP A 713 14.00 7.31 -9.91
CA TRP A 713 13.43 6.58 -8.78
C TRP A 713 14.52 5.74 -8.11
N THR A 714 14.52 5.75 -6.79
CA THR A 714 15.57 5.17 -5.96
C THR A 714 14.98 4.29 -4.86
N LEU A 715 15.74 3.30 -4.41
CA LEU A 715 15.62 2.80 -3.05
C LEU A 715 16.53 3.68 -2.19
N GLU A 716 15.96 4.39 -1.24
CA GLU A 716 16.67 5.18 -0.23
C GLU A 716 16.89 4.31 1.01
N ALA A 717 18.09 4.38 1.62
CA ALA A 717 18.42 3.70 2.86
C ALA A 717 19.04 4.67 3.88
N LEU A 718 18.29 4.96 4.94
CA LEU A 718 18.67 5.92 5.98
C LEU A 718 19.00 5.20 7.28
N ASP A 719 20.00 5.69 8.00
CA ASP A 719 20.32 5.27 9.36
C ASP A 719 19.15 5.58 10.31
N TRP A 720 18.57 4.56 10.97
CA TRP A 720 17.41 4.76 11.85
C TRP A 720 17.73 5.66 13.06
N TRP A 721 18.98 5.70 13.51
CA TRP A 721 19.37 6.41 14.73
C TRP A 721 19.65 7.88 14.50
N THR A 722 20.14 8.23 13.30
CA THR A 722 20.70 9.55 12.97
C THR A 722 20.03 10.24 11.77
N GLY A 723 19.23 9.53 10.97
CA GLY A 723 18.60 10.05 9.75
C GLY A 723 19.55 10.24 8.58
N VAL A 724 20.83 9.91 8.74
CA VAL A 724 21.85 10.06 7.70
C VAL A 724 21.61 9.02 6.61
N SER A 725 21.53 9.46 5.36
CA SER A 725 21.52 8.56 4.19
C SER A 725 22.81 7.73 4.18
N LYS A 726 22.68 6.41 4.08
CA LYS A 726 23.82 5.46 4.02
C LYS A 726 24.13 5.11 2.57
N PHE A 727 23.09 4.79 1.82
CA PHE A 727 23.18 4.61 0.38
C PHE A 727 21.82 4.88 -0.27
N HIS A 728 21.87 5.11 -1.58
CA HIS A 728 20.72 4.97 -2.45
C HIS A 728 21.04 4.05 -3.63
N TYR A 729 19.99 3.48 -4.23
CA TYR A 729 20.11 2.55 -5.34
C TYR A 729 19.14 2.91 -6.46
N ASN A 730 19.65 3.12 -7.67
CA ASN A 730 18.82 3.57 -8.80
C ASN A 730 17.92 2.44 -9.29
N ILE A 731 16.60 2.62 -9.15
CA ILE A 731 15.58 1.70 -9.64
C ILE A 731 15.32 1.92 -11.13
N GLY A 732 15.05 3.16 -11.54
CA GLY A 732 14.70 3.47 -12.91
C GLY A 732 14.18 4.90 -13.12
N VAL A 733 14.05 5.29 -14.38
CA VAL A 733 13.49 6.59 -14.78
C VAL A 733 12.00 6.48 -15.10
N GLY A 734 11.31 7.63 -15.12
CA GLY A 734 9.92 7.76 -15.56
C GLY A 734 8.85 7.12 -14.65
N PRO A 735 7.56 7.26 -14.99
CA PRO A 735 6.45 6.89 -14.11
C PRO A 735 6.32 5.37 -13.86
N MET A 736 6.85 4.51 -14.75
CA MET A 736 6.76 3.05 -14.57
C MET A 736 7.59 2.52 -13.39
N SER A 737 8.53 3.31 -12.88
CA SER A 737 9.39 3.00 -11.74
C SER A 737 8.85 3.55 -10.41
N ASN A 738 7.75 4.32 -10.45
CA ASN A 738 7.07 4.90 -9.30
C ASN A 738 6.36 3.82 -8.47
N SER A 739 6.47 3.87 -7.15
CA SER A 739 5.80 2.96 -6.22
C SER A 739 4.27 3.07 -6.22
N VAL A 740 3.71 4.27 -6.44
CA VAL A 740 2.25 4.55 -6.40
C VAL A 740 1.57 3.92 -5.17
N TYR A 741 2.03 4.31 -3.98
CA TYR A 741 1.61 3.78 -2.66
C TYR A 741 2.05 2.35 -2.33
N ALA A 742 2.80 1.66 -3.20
CA ALA A 742 3.32 0.34 -2.87
C ALA A 742 4.29 0.36 -1.68
N ALA A 743 4.22 -0.70 -0.89
CA ALA A 743 5.10 -0.88 0.27
C ALA A 743 6.55 -1.19 -0.13
N THR A 744 7.48 -0.64 0.62
CA THR A 744 8.90 -1.01 0.57
C THR A 744 9.10 -2.21 1.48
N GLN A 745 9.05 -3.43 0.95
CA GLN A 745 8.98 -4.64 1.77
C GLN A 745 10.35 -5.29 1.96
N ILE A 746 10.87 -5.27 3.19
CA ILE A 746 12.06 -6.05 3.56
C ILE A 746 11.70 -7.55 3.57
N GLY A 747 12.32 -8.28 2.66
CA GLY A 747 12.33 -9.74 2.61
C GLY A 747 13.68 -10.32 3.09
N PRO A 748 13.89 -11.63 2.92
CA PRO A 748 15.13 -12.30 3.33
C PRO A 748 16.33 -11.85 2.47
N ASN A 749 17.15 -10.93 3.00
CA ASN A 749 18.30 -10.30 2.33
C ASN A 749 17.93 -9.53 1.03
N GLU A 750 16.72 -8.97 0.99
CA GLU A 750 16.22 -8.24 -0.17
C GLU A 750 15.19 -7.17 0.22
N ILE A 751 15.00 -6.20 -0.67
CA ILE A 751 13.84 -5.30 -0.69
C ILE A 751 13.00 -5.66 -1.91
N ILE A 752 11.69 -5.83 -1.73
CA ILE A 752 10.72 -5.96 -2.81
C ILE A 752 9.71 -4.82 -2.72
N THR A 753 9.32 -4.27 -3.87
CA THR A 753 8.27 -3.25 -3.94
C THR A 753 7.47 -3.41 -5.24
N GLY A 754 6.18 -3.04 -5.20
CA GLY A 754 5.41 -2.80 -6.41
C GLY A 754 5.83 -1.50 -7.09
N THR A 755 5.57 -1.41 -8.39
CA THR A 755 5.62 -0.14 -9.13
C THR A 755 4.46 -0.08 -10.11
N ALA A 756 4.17 1.09 -10.65
CA ALA A 756 3.18 1.27 -11.73
C ALA A 756 3.40 0.28 -12.90
N GLY A 757 4.65 -0.08 -13.21
CA GLY A 757 4.98 -1.04 -14.27
C GLY A 757 5.07 -2.52 -13.87
N GLY A 758 5.22 -2.85 -12.58
CA GLY A 758 5.58 -4.21 -12.22
C GLY A 758 5.97 -4.43 -10.77
N ILE A 759 6.96 -5.31 -10.57
CA ILE A 759 7.57 -5.60 -9.27
C ILE A 759 9.08 -5.39 -9.40
N VAL A 760 9.66 -4.61 -8.51
CA VAL A 760 11.11 -4.44 -8.38
C VAL A 760 11.58 -5.23 -7.16
N ARG A 761 12.58 -6.10 -7.37
CA ARG A 761 13.29 -6.83 -6.32
C ARG A 761 14.75 -6.42 -6.32
N ILE A 762 15.23 -5.82 -5.24
CA ILE A 762 16.62 -5.42 -5.02
C ILE A 762 17.22 -6.36 -3.97
N ARG A 763 18.36 -6.96 -4.27
CA ARG A 763 19.02 -7.95 -3.40
C ARG A 763 20.52 -7.76 -3.41
N GLU A 764 21.19 -8.21 -2.36
CA GLU A 764 22.64 -8.35 -2.37
C GLU A 764 23.07 -9.37 -3.43
N ALA A 765 24.18 -9.08 -4.12
CA ALA A 765 24.82 -10.03 -5.00
C ALA A 765 25.34 -11.23 -4.20
N LEU A 766 25.23 -12.43 -4.81
CA LEU A 766 25.75 -13.68 -4.25
C LEU A 766 27.22 -13.86 -4.62
#